data_AF-A0A554KWU6-F1
#
_entry.id   AF-A0A554KWU6-F1
#
_cell.length_a   1.000
_cell.length_b   1.000
_cell.length_c   1.000
_cell.angle_alpha   90.00
_cell.angle_beta   90.00
_cell.angle_gamma   90.00
#
_symmetry.space_group_name_H-M   'P 1'
#
loop_
_entity.id
_entity.type
_entity.pdbx_description
1 polymer ?
#
loop_
_entity_poly.entity_id
_entity_poly.type
_entity_poly.pdbx_seq_one_letter_code
_entity_poly.pdbx_strand_id
1 'polypeptide(L)'
;MILARLKKSLNIKYFMVGYLGLLTLFASLYFKDIMMFADGVLIVLLYASFDLLWTYARDRVWYLPVSSWISGFILTIGALPKPPLIILIALPLLAVASKQLLHFRKNRHVFNPASFALAVMSFFTPSVSWWAVTGEVVPTIGGLQKLDIGMWLFVFSAVAAVIILWRQNRWHVTVPFLLSYAFFLGILSLINGVTPERLPDVLFVQIVSSVILYFSTVMLIEPLTSTFRTRRQEIFYGAFVGFAIVLVTYLARKFNLVTLDPLVFGLLAGNLVASLLFLPNRKKVSTCANCDCGAKNPTIAGEASYWFRSVPDKPRYPALQGDKQVDVVIVGGGMAGISAAYFLSKNGISTALLESVTIASGDSGFTTACGTRFLDSLDPTLAAWESSDAAIALFKKTIIEEKIDCEWQEVDTACFTLQKDKKSLKHFAETFQKFQAKDSSMEYLLKEEASAAIGVPVVAAYRKKASEVMFHMRQFLISLAERSTKNGAIFFEDSEVVDIALSDQVVVKTKSGSVKAKWLIMATGLPPVKFFPKVAELLRSAVSYVIDIKFDKKPTFAEGFFWDDQDPYHYFRAVGEDEFILGGEDWKTNTPKPDTNPHVELEKWFRSLVGSKTPLKVINSWQGSLFYTPDTLPLIGPHPAYGKNAIFLTGWAGNGTAQGFFAGNIAADLVQQKNNPHHAFFACDRPLVWPVEAGSQSASGAGDISGLADNKGMVLDVGGKKLAVVKKEGKVKAFSTVCPHLGCQIEWNDGENTWDCPCHGSRFEFDGSLKNGPAKRGLDPVEISTDNDTVKLA
;
A
#
# COMPACT_ATOMS: atom_id res chain seq x y z
N MET A 1 -24.26 13.95 -0.09
CA MET A 1 -23.85 13.45 -1.42
C MET A 1 -22.85 14.37 -2.15
N ILE A 2 -23.06 15.68 -2.23
CA ILE A 2 -22.11 16.65 -2.85
C ILE A 2 -20.75 16.71 -2.12
N LEU A 3 -20.77 16.65 -0.78
CA LEU A 3 -19.55 16.59 0.05
C LEU A 3 -18.74 15.29 -0.18
N ALA A 4 -19.40 14.17 -0.47
CA ALA A 4 -18.72 12.90 -0.73
C ALA A 4 -18.05 12.87 -2.12
N ARG A 5 -18.65 13.51 -3.13
CA ARG A 5 -18.05 13.67 -4.48
C ARG A 5 -16.83 14.60 -4.49
N LEU A 6 -16.81 15.67 -3.68
CA LEU A 6 -15.65 16.56 -3.54
C LEU A 6 -14.41 15.89 -2.93
N LYS A 7 -14.58 14.74 -2.25
CA LYS A 7 -13.47 13.99 -1.68
C LYS A 7 -12.59 13.31 -2.75
N LYS A 8 -13.12 13.06 -3.96
CA LYS A 8 -12.56 12.05 -4.89
C LYS A 8 -11.90 12.56 -6.20
N SER A 9 -11.86 13.86 -6.54
CA SER A 9 -11.30 14.28 -7.86
C SER A 9 -10.20 15.35 -7.88
N LEU A 10 -9.78 15.93 -6.75
CA LEU A 10 -8.63 16.86 -6.71
C LEU A 10 -7.63 16.42 -5.65
N ASN A 11 -6.37 16.18 -6.03
CA ASN A 11 -5.29 16.01 -5.04
C ASN A 11 -5.23 17.29 -4.18
N ILE A 12 -5.38 17.13 -2.86
CA ILE A 12 -5.46 18.25 -1.90
C ILE A 12 -4.28 19.22 -2.04
N LYS A 13 -3.10 18.74 -2.44
CA LYS A 13 -1.93 19.59 -2.66
C LYS A 13 -2.15 20.58 -3.81
N TYR A 14 -2.77 20.17 -4.92
CA TYR A 14 -3.09 21.08 -6.02
C TYR A 14 -4.21 22.07 -5.64
N PHE A 15 -5.17 21.62 -4.83
CA PHE A 15 -6.18 22.52 -4.26
C PHE A 15 -5.52 23.60 -3.39
N MET A 16 -4.55 23.23 -2.54
CA MET A 16 -3.82 24.19 -1.70
C MET A 16 -2.98 25.15 -2.53
N VAL A 17 -2.27 24.67 -3.55
CA VAL A 17 -1.54 25.54 -4.49
C VAL A 17 -2.50 26.54 -5.16
N GLY A 18 -3.64 26.06 -5.67
CA GLY A 18 -4.64 26.92 -6.30
C GLY A 18 -5.25 27.93 -5.34
N TYR A 19 -5.60 27.50 -4.13
CA TYR A 19 -6.12 28.36 -3.06
C TYR A 19 -5.14 29.47 -2.70
N LEU A 20 -3.87 29.13 -2.43
CA LEU A 20 -2.87 30.10 -2.01
C LEU A 20 -2.49 31.06 -3.15
N GLY A 21 -2.44 30.56 -4.38
CA GLY A 21 -2.26 31.39 -5.57
C GLY A 21 -3.39 32.40 -5.74
N LEU A 22 -4.65 31.94 -5.65
CA LEU A 22 -5.83 32.82 -5.71
C LEU A 22 -5.86 33.82 -4.56
N LEU A 23 -5.53 33.40 -3.34
CA LEU A 23 -5.46 34.27 -2.17
C LEU A 23 -4.45 35.41 -2.39
N THR A 24 -3.26 35.08 -2.89
CA THR A 24 -2.21 36.06 -3.22
C THR A 24 -2.67 37.01 -4.33
N LEU A 25 -3.34 36.48 -5.36
CA LEU A 25 -3.88 37.27 -6.48
C LEU A 25 -5.00 38.21 -6.03
N PHE A 26 -5.96 37.73 -5.22
CA PHE A 26 -7.04 38.58 -4.72
C PHE A 26 -6.52 39.68 -3.80
N ALA A 27 -5.55 39.35 -2.94
CA ALA A 27 -4.90 40.34 -2.10
C ALA A 27 -4.14 41.39 -2.95
N SER A 28 -3.42 40.99 -3.99
CA SER A 28 -2.72 41.94 -4.87
C SER A 28 -3.68 42.87 -5.60
N LEU A 29 -4.82 42.35 -6.06
CA LEU A 29 -5.89 43.14 -6.66
C LEU A 29 -6.55 44.09 -5.66
N TYR A 30 -6.73 43.66 -4.41
CA TYR A 30 -7.22 44.52 -3.32
C TYR A 30 -6.29 45.72 -3.08
N PHE A 31 -4.98 45.49 -3.05
CA PHE A 31 -3.97 46.54 -2.95
C PHE A 31 -3.74 47.30 -4.27
N LYS A 32 -4.42 46.92 -5.36
CA LYS A 32 -4.29 47.47 -6.71
C LYS A 32 -2.85 47.43 -7.24
N ASP A 33 -2.14 46.35 -6.94
CA ASP A 33 -0.73 46.22 -7.24
C ASP A 33 -0.37 44.82 -7.71
N ILE A 34 -0.38 44.62 -9.03
CA ILE A 34 -0.10 43.30 -9.62
C ILE A 34 1.34 42.85 -9.40
N MET A 35 2.26 43.79 -9.14
CA MET A 35 3.67 43.44 -8.89
C MET A 35 3.81 42.64 -7.60
N MET A 36 2.93 42.82 -6.62
CA MET A 36 2.90 42.00 -5.41
C MET A 36 2.64 40.51 -5.70
N PHE A 37 1.79 40.21 -6.70
CA PHE A 37 1.56 38.84 -7.14
C PHE A 37 2.76 38.30 -7.93
N ALA A 38 3.35 39.12 -8.81
CA ALA A 38 4.54 38.74 -9.58
C ALA A 38 5.73 38.41 -8.67
N ASP A 39 5.99 39.22 -7.64
CA ASP A 39 7.02 38.98 -6.62
C ASP A 39 6.74 37.68 -5.86
N GLY A 40 5.48 37.41 -5.53
CA GLY A 40 5.06 36.16 -4.91
C GLY A 40 5.30 34.93 -5.78
N VAL A 41 4.93 35.00 -7.07
CA VAL A 41 5.22 33.94 -8.04
C VAL A 41 6.74 33.73 -8.17
N LEU A 42 7.52 34.81 -8.15
CA LEU A 42 8.97 34.72 -8.21
C LEU A 42 9.56 34.02 -6.98
N ILE A 43 9.08 34.31 -5.76
CA ILE A 43 9.49 33.59 -4.54
C ILE A 43 9.19 32.08 -4.66
N VAL A 44 8.00 31.73 -5.17
CA VAL A 44 7.59 30.34 -5.38
C VAL A 44 8.51 29.64 -6.37
N LEU A 45 8.78 30.27 -7.52
CA LEU A 45 9.65 29.72 -8.55
C LEU A 45 11.08 29.57 -8.04
N LEU A 46 11.64 30.59 -7.39
CA LEU A 46 12.99 30.52 -6.82
C LEU A 46 13.11 29.40 -5.78
N TYR A 47 12.14 29.26 -4.88
CA TYR A 47 12.17 28.20 -3.88
C TYR A 47 12.05 26.81 -4.51
N ALA A 48 11.13 26.62 -5.47
CA ALA A 48 11.01 25.36 -6.20
C ALA A 48 12.28 25.03 -7.00
N SER A 49 12.88 26.02 -7.65
CA SER A 49 14.13 25.88 -8.41
C SER A 49 15.31 25.55 -7.49
N PHE A 50 15.49 26.25 -6.38
CA PHE A 50 16.57 25.96 -5.44
C PHE A 50 16.43 24.59 -4.79
N ASP A 51 15.22 24.19 -4.39
CA ASP A 51 14.97 22.87 -3.83
C ASP A 51 15.17 21.75 -4.86
N LEU A 52 14.77 21.98 -6.11
CA LEU A 52 15.01 21.08 -7.24
C LEU A 52 16.49 20.94 -7.56
N LEU A 53 17.20 22.05 -7.73
CA LEU A 53 18.64 22.08 -8.02
C LEU A 53 19.44 21.45 -6.88
N TRP A 54 19.10 21.77 -5.64
CA TRP A 54 19.75 21.18 -4.47
C TRP A 54 19.52 19.67 -4.42
N THR A 55 18.27 19.23 -4.64
CA THR A 55 18.00 17.80 -4.59
C THR A 55 18.58 17.05 -5.79
N TYR A 56 18.63 17.66 -6.97
CA TYR A 56 19.35 17.10 -8.11
C TYR A 56 20.87 17.02 -7.85
N ALA A 57 21.47 18.06 -7.26
CA ALA A 57 22.88 18.05 -6.91
C ALA A 57 23.22 16.96 -5.89
N ARG A 58 22.34 16.72 -4.91
CA ARG A 58 22.53 15.69 -3.87
C ARG A 58 22.21 14.28 -4.37
N ASP A 59 21.06 14.09 -5.00
CA ASP A 59 20.46 12.77 -5.24
C ASP A 59 20.44 12.38 -6.72
N ARG A 60 20.81 13.28 -7.65
CA ARG A 60 20.75 13.10 -9.12
C ARG A 60 19.36 12.76 -9.67
N VAL A 61 18.30 13.11 -8.92
CA VAL A 61 16.90 12.89 -9.31
C VAL A 61 16.24 14.22 -9.66
N TRP A 62 15.57 14.27 -10.82
CA TRP A 62 14.62 15.34 -11.15
C TRP A 62 13.23 14.97 -10.62
N TYR A 63 12.73 15.71 -9.64
CA TYR A 63 11.32 15.63 -9.22
C TYR A 63 10.84 17.03 -8.85
N LEU A 64 9.62 17.40 -9.26
CA LEU A 64 9.03 18.68 -8.89
C LEU A 64 8.17 18.50 -7.62
N PRO A 65 8.61 18.98 -6.43
CA PRO A 65 7.84 18.82 -5.21
C PRO A 65 6.69 19.82 -5.16
N VAL A 66 5.45 19.37 -5.32
CA VAL A 66 4.25 20.22 -5.10
C VAL A 66 4.26 20.86 -3.70
N SER A 67 4.85 20.21 -2.69
CA SER A 67 5.03 20.78 -1.34
C SER A 67 5.91 22.04 -1.32
N SER A 68 6.83 22.16 -2.28
CA SER A 68 7.70 23.33 -2.35
C SER A 68 6.96 24.53 -2.91
N TRP A 69 6.08 24.33 -3.89
CA TRP A 69 5.16 25.37 -4.35
C TRP A 69 4.32 25.94 -3.20
N ILE A 70 3.78 25.05 -2.37
CA ILE A 70 2.95 25.47 -1.25
C ILE A 70 3.76 26.25 -0.21
N SER A 71 4.94 25.75 0.19
CA SER A 71 5.82 26.48 1.12
C SER A 71 6.26 27.83 0.54
N GLY A 72 6.48 27.93 -0.78
CA GLY A 72 6.77 29.19 -1.47
C GLY A 72 5.64 30.21 -1.38
N PHE A 73 4.38 29.75 -1.49
CA PHE A 73 3.23 30.63 -1.28
C PHE A 73 3.06 31.03 0.19
N ILE A 74 3.34 30.13 1.14
CA ILE A 74 3.36 30.47 2.57
C ILE A 74 4.42 31.54 2.85
N LEU A 75 5.62 31.41 2.27
CA LEU A 75 6.66 32.44 2.34
C LEU A 75 6.18 33.77 1.79
N THR A 76 5.48 33.76 0.65
CA THR A 76 4.92 34.96 0.02
C THR A 76 3.92 35.66 0.92
N ILE A 77 2.97 34.92 1.50
CA ILE A 77 1.92 35.45 2.38
C ILE A 77 2.52 35.98 3.68
N GLY A 78 3.55 35.31 4.20
CA GLY A 78 4.28 35.74 5.38
C GLY A 78 5.16 36.97 5.11
N ALA A 79 5.84 37.05 3.97
CA ALA A 79 6.80 38.10 3.64
C ALA A 79 6.19 39.51 3.64
N LEU A 80 7.04 40.55 3.65
CA LEU A 80 6.60 41.92 3.38
C LEU A 80 5.96 42.03 1.99
N PRO A 81 4.91 42.85 1.83
CA PRO A 81 4.46 43.25 0.50
C PRO A 81 5.60 44.02 -0.20
N LYS A 82 5.98 43.58 -1.40
CA LYS A 82 7.16 44.06 -2.15
C LYS A 82 8.48 43.98 -1.37
N PRO A 83 8.95 42.77 -1.07
CA PRO A 83 10.21 42.60 -0.37
C PRO A 83 11.37 43.14 -1.23
N PRO A 84 12.37 43.83 -0.66
CA PRO A 84 13.61 44.15 -1.37
C PRO A 84 14.22 42.90 -2.02
N LEU A 85 14.91 43.07 -3.16
CA LEU A 85 15.47 41.95 -3.94
C LEU A 85 16.28 40.97 -3.10
N ILE A 86 17.03 41.47 -2.10
CA ILE A 86 17.80 40.63 -1.17
C ILE A 86 16.91 39.69 -0.36
N ILE A 87 15.76 40.15 0.13
CA ILE A 87 14.80 39.33 0.89
C ILE A 87 14.11 38.32 -0.03
N LEU A 88 13.77 38.76 -1.24
CA LEU A 88 13.12 37.92 -2.26
C LEU A 88 13.97 36.68 -2.62
N ILE A 89 15.30 36.81 -2.60
CA ILE A 89 16.24 35.71 -2.80
C ILE A 89 16.54 34.96 -1.49
N ALA A 90 16.73 35.67 -0.38
CA ALA A 90 17.14 35.08 0.90
C ALA A 90 16.08 34.15 1.51
N LEU A 91 14.79 34.50 1.42
CA LEU A 91 13.69 33.69 1.97
C LEU A 91 13.67 32.26 1.39
N PRO A 92 13.62 32.08 0.05
CA PRO A 92 13.78 30.77 -0.57
C PRO A 92 15.03 30.00 -0.12
N LEU A 93 16.20 30.65 -0.09
CA LEU A 93 17.46 30.02 0.28
C LEU A 93 17.45 29.52 1.73
N LEU A 94 16.97 30.33 2.67
CA LEU A 94 16.84 29.96 4.07
C LEU A 94 15.84 28.81 4.27
N ALA A 95 14.75 28.79 3.51
CA ALA A 95 13.79 27.69 3.56
C ALA A 95 14.41 26.39 3.02
N VAL A 96 15.19 26.45 1.94
CA VAL A 96 15.93 25.28 1.43
C VAL A 96 16.97 24.83 2.46
N ALA A 97 17.72 25.76 3.06
CA ALA A 97 18.69 25.46 4.10
C ALA A 97 18.03 24.77 5.31
N SER A 98 16.88 25.25 5.78
CA SER A 98 16.12 24.58 6.84
C SER A 98 15.73 23.15 6.46
N LYS A 99 15.18 22.99 5.26
CA LYS A 99 14.71 21.69 4.76
C LYS A 99 15.85 20.71 4.53
N GLN A 100 17.02 21.18 4.09
CA GLN A 100 18.10 20.36 3.56
C GLN A 100 19.29 20.21 4.53
N LEU A 101 19.51 21.15 5.45
CA LEU A 101 20.64 21.16 6.37
C LEU A 101 20.23 20.89 7.82
N LEU A 102 19.06 21.37 8.27
CA LEU A 102 18.63 21.25 9.66
C LEU A 102 17.83 19.96 9.89
N HIS A 103 18.54 18.86 10.12
CA HIS A 103 17.97 17.52 10.32
C HIS A 103 18.27 16.91 11.70
N PHE A 104 17.29 16.20 12.27
CA PHE A 104 17.51 15.28 13.40
C PHE A 104 17.56 13.84 12.87
N ARG A 105 18.73 13.18 12.98
CA ARG A 105 19.01 11.84 12.42
C ARG A 105 18.81 11.79 10.88
N LYS A 106 19.19 10.68 10.22
CA LYS A 106 19.06 10.55 8.76
C LYS A 106 17.59 10.70 8.33
N ASN A 107 17.29 11.75 7.55
CA ASN A 107 16.08 11.99 6.75
C ASN A 107 14.85 12.67 7.37
N ARG A 108 14.95 13.43 8.48
CA ARG A 108 13.86 14.30 8.98
C ARG A 108 14.32 15.71 9.35
N HIS A 109 13.83 16.73 8.63
CA HIS A 109 14.11 18.12 8.97
C HIS A 109 13.35 18.52 10.23
N VAL A 110 13.90 19.46 11.00
CA VAL A 110 13.36 19.81 12.33
C VAL A 110 12.22 20.81 12.21
N PHE A 111 12.43 21.85 11.40
CA PHE A 111 11.57 23.02 11.34
C PHE A 111 10.79 23.09 10.04
N ASN A 112 9.55 23.58 10.11
CA ASN A 112 8.78 23.94 8.93
C ASN A 112 9.62 24.94 8.10
N PRO A 113 9.95 24.64 6.83
CA PRO A 113 10.88 25.45 6.04
C PRO A 113 10.48 26.91 5.89
N ALA A 114 9.19 27.17 5.65
CA ALA A 114 8.68 28.53 5.50
C ALA A 114 8.74 29.31 6.82
N SER A 115 8.34 28.66 7.92
CA SER A 115 8.38 29.23 9.26
C SER A 115 9.80 29.58 9.69
N PHE A 116 10.75 28.68 9.41
CA PHE A 116 12.16 28.92 9.73
C PHE A 116 12.71 30.13 8.99
N ALA A 117 12.49 30.21 7.68
CA ALA A 117 12.96 31.34 6.88
C ALA A 117 12.35 32.67 7.35
N LEU A 118 11.04 32.69 7.63
CA LEU A 118 10.36 33.86 8.17
C LEU A 118 10.94 34.28 9.53
N ALA A 119 11.18 33.33 10.43
CA ALA A 119 11.78 33.59 11.74
C ALA A 119 13.19 34.15 11.63
N VAL A 120 14.05 33.56 10.80
CA VAL A 120 15.42 34.06 10.61
C VAL A 120 15.40 35.48 10.05
N MET A 121 14.56 35.73 9.04
CA MET A 121 14.45 37.07 8.47
C MET A 121 13.90 38.11 9.44
N SER A 122 13.14 37.68 10.46
CA SER A 122 12.53 38.59 11.46
C SER A 122 13.58 39.28 12.34
N PHE A 123 14.80 38.74 12.42
CA PHE A 123 15.92 39.36 13.12
C PHE A 123 16.57 40.50 12.34
N PHE A 124 16.41 40.53 11.03
CA PHE A 124 17.07 41.50 10.14
C PHE A 124 16.09 42.53 9.59
N THR A 125 14.84 42.14 9.42
CA THR A 125 13.77 42.93 8.81
C THR A 125 12.43 42.51 9.41
N PRO A 126 11.40 43.36 9.47
CA PRO A 126 10.06 42.94 9.84
C PRO A 126 9.51 42.02 8.74
N SER A 127 9.85 40.74 8.81
CA SER A 127 9.68 39.79 7.71
C SER A 127 8.32 39.11 7.66
N VAL A 128 7.51 39.26 8.71
CA VAL A 128 6.21 38.60 8.85
C VAL A 128 5.11 39.66 8.87
N SER A 129 4.32 39.73 7.80
CA SER A 129 3.27 40.74 7.60
C SER A 129 1.87 40.13 7.48
N TRP A 130 1.77 38.88 7.04
CA TRP A 130 0.50 38.20 6.77
C TRP A 130 -0.42 38.97 5.81
N TRP A 131 0.15 39.81 4.92
CA TRP A 131 -0.57 40.81 4.12
C TRP A 131 -1.72 40.25 3.27
N ALA A 132 -1.60 39.00 2.82
CA ALA A 132 -2.63 38.37 1.98
C ALA A 132 -3.80 37.79 2.79
N VAL A 133 -3.70 37.75 4.12
CA VAL A 133 -4.74 37.20 5.00
C VAL A 133 -5.27 38.21 6.02
N THR A 134 -4.50 39.22 6.42
CA THR A 134 -4.86 40.08 7.56
C THR A 134 -6.13 40.90 7.35
N GLY A 135 -6.42 41.44 6.15
CA GLY A 135 -7.66 42.19 5.87
C GLY A 135 -7.91 43.45 6.72
N GLU A 136 -7.18 43.65 7.82
CA GLU A 136 -7.27 44.77 8.74
C GLU A 136 -6.36 45.92 8.30
N VAL A 137 -7.01 46.97 7.80
CA VAL A 137 -6.89 48.28 8.45
C VAL A 137 -8.28 48.59 9.01
N VAL A 138 -8.45 48.68 10.32
CA VAL A 138 -9.70 49.11 10.98
C VAL A 138 -9.29 50.19 12.01
N PRO A 139 -9.93 51.39 12.12
CA PRO A 139 -11.34 51.53 12.52
C PRO A 139 -12.20 52.70 11.97
N THR A 140 -13.51 52.40 11.84
CA THR A 140 -14.75 53.20 12.01
C THR A 140 -14.87 54.66 11.47
N ILE A 141 -15.92 54.92 10.67
CA ILE A 141 -17.07 55.85 10.95
C ILE A 141 -17.83 56.11 9.63
N GLY A 142 -19.16 55.90 9.64
CA GLY A 142 -20.12 56.63 8.81
C GLY A 142 -20.38 56.12 7.38
N GLY A 143 -21.51 55.43 7.21
CA GLY A 143 -22.29 55.47 5.96
C GLY A 143 -21.82 54.53 4.83
N LEU A 144 -22.67 53.55 4.54
CA LEU A 144 -22.66 52.68 3.35
C LEU A 144 -21.95 53.26 2.10
N GLN A 145 -20.89 52.59 1.62
CA GLN A 145 -20.68 52.13 0.23
C GLN A 145 -19.20 51.75 -0.01
N LYS A 146 -18.89 50.46 0.01
CA LYS A 146 -17.81 49.78 -0.75
C LYS A 146 -18.01 48.28 -0.55
N LEU A 147 -18.43 47.57 -1.60
CA LEU A 147 -18.58 46.12 -1.56
C LEU A 147 -17.26 45.48 -1.12
N ASP A 148 -17.36 44.73 -0.04
CA ASP A 148 -16.31 44.49 0.93
C ASP A 148 -15.41 43.33 0.50
N ILE A 149 -14.39 43.62 -0.32
CA ILE A 149 -13.39 42.62 -0.75
C ILE A 149 -12.74 41.93 0.47
N GLY A 150 -12.63 42.63 1.61
CA GLY A 150 -12.16 42.05 2.87
C GLY A 150 -13.07 40.95 3.41
N MET A 151 -14.40 41.15 3.34
CA MET A 151 -15.38 40.12 3.69
C MET A 151 -15.28 38.89 2.78
N TRP A 152 -15.03 39.09 1.47
CA TRP A 152 -14.83 37.97 0.54
C TRP A 152 -13.52 37.21 0.79
N LEU A 153 -12.43 37.91 1.13
CA LEU A 153 -11.17 37.27 1.56
C LEU A 153 -11.39 36.42 2.81
N PHE A 154 -12.11 36.95 3.80
CA PHE A 154 -12.46 36.22 5.01
C PHE A 154 -13.29 34.96 4.73
N VAL A 155 -14.38 35.08 3.95
CA VAL A 155 -15.23 33.95 3.58
C VAL A 155 -14.45 32.92 2.77
N PHE A 156 -13.62 33.37 1.83
CA PHE A 156 -12.77 32.49 1.02
C PHE A 156 -11.77 31.72 1.88
N SER A 157 -11.09 32.40 2.81
CA SER A 157 -10.17 31.77 3.76
C SER A 157 -10.88 30.79 4.70
N ALA A 158 -12.05 31.14 5.23
CA ALA A 158 -12.81 30.27 6.13
C ALA A 158 -13.33 29.00 5.42
N VAL A 159 -13.86 29.14 4.20
CA VAL A 159 -14.34 27.99 3.41
C VAL A 159 -13.19 27.08 3.02
N ALA A 160 -12.08 27.65 2.54
CA ALA A 160 -10.89 26.88 2.20
C ALA A 160 -10.30 26.17 3.42
N ALA A 161 -10.23 26.85 4.57
CA ALA A 161 -9.79 26.29 5.84
C ALA A 161 -10.60 25.04 6.22
N VAL A 162 -11.94 25.11 6.17
CA VAL A 162 -12.83 23.97 6.46
C VAL A 162 -12.60 22.82 5.48
N ILE A 163 -12.48 23.11 4.19
CA ILE A 163 -12.21 22.09 3.16
C ILE A 163 -10.85 21.42 3.42
N ILE A 164 -9.80 22.19 3.70
CA ILE A 164 -8.46 21.67 3.96
C ILE A 164 -8.47 20.79 5.21
N LEU A 165 -9.05 21.25 6.32
CA LEU A 165 -9.17 20.47 7.56
C LEU A 165 -9.94 19.17 7.36
N TRP A 166 -11.08 19.25 6.66
CA TRP A 166 -11.93 18.08 6.40
C TRP A 166 -11.24 17.06 5.50
N ARG A 167 -10.53 17.51 4.46
CA ARG A 167 -9.84 16.61 3.53
C ARG A 167 -8.54 16.04 4.09
N GLN A 168 -7.81 16.80 4.91
CA GLN A 168 -6.58 16.32 5.56
C GLN A 168 -6.84 15.51 6.85
N ASN A 169 -8.06 15.55 7.39
CA ASN A 169 -8.43 14.89 8.64
C ASN A 169 -7.53 15.27 9.84
N ARG A 170 -7.13 16.55 9.93
CA ARG A 170 -6.20 17.08 10.96
C ARG A 170 -6.90 17.81 12.11
N TRP A 171 -8.15 17.45 12.38
CA TRP A 171 -8.93 17.99 13.51
C TRP A 171 -8.23 17.79 14.86
N HIS A 172 -7.50 16.68 15.01
CA HIS A 172 -6.77 16.33 16.24
C HIS A 172 -5.54 17.20 16.51
N VAL A 173 -5.11 18.05 15.57
CA VAL A 173 -4.06 19.07 15.81
C VAL A 173 -4.72 20.44 15.98
N THR A 174 -5.63 20.78 15.08
CA THR A 174 -6.23 22.13 14.98
C THR A 174 -7.15 22.45 16.16
N VAL A 175 -8.02 21.52 16.56
CA VAL A 175 -8.95 21.78 17.68
C VAL A 175 -8.20 21.94 19.01
N PRO A 176 -7.26 21.05 19.38
CA PRO A 176 -6.44 21.25 20.58
C PRO A 176 -5.61 22.53 20.55
N PHE A 177 -5.13 22.93 19.37
CA PHE A 177 -4.47 24.23 19.17
C PHE A 177 -5.38 25.40 19.53
N LEU A 178 -6.58 25.48 18.93
CA LEU A 178 -7.50 26.60 19.16
C LEU A 178 -7.95 26.66 20.63
N LEU A 179 -8.24 25.51 21.24
CA LEU A 179 -8.63 25.43 22.64
C LEU A 179 -7.50 25.89 23.58
N SER A 180 -6.27 25.42 23.33
CA SER A 180 -5.11 25.81 24.13
C SER A 180 -4.79 27.30 23.95
N TYR A 181 -4.77 27.78 22.71
CA TYR A 181 -4.55 29.20 22.40
C TYR A 181 -5.57 30.10 23.10
N ALA A 182 -6.86 29.78 22.98
CA ALA A 182 -7.94 30.51 23.65
C ALA A 182 -7.78 30.52 25.18
N PHE A 183 -7.48 29.37 25.77
CA PHE A 183 -7.31 29.22 27.21
C PHE A 183 -6.17 30.08 27.74
N PHE A 184 -4.97 29.96 27.16
CA PHE A 184 -3.81 30.72 27.61
C PHE A 184 -3.92 32.21 27.28
N LEU A 185 -4.50 32.57 26.14
CA LEU A 185 -4.77 33.96 25.78
C LEU A 185 -5.76 34.59 26.76
N GLY A 186 -6.75 33.81 27.22
CA GLY A 186 -7.71 34.26 28.23
C GLY A 186 -7.02 34.60 29.55
N ILE A 187 -6.14 33.71 30.03
CA ILE A 187 -5.31 33.96 31.21
C ILE A 187 -4.45 35.21 31.02
N LEU A 188 -3.75 35.34 29.89
CA LEU A 188 -2.92 36.50 29.60
C LEU A 188 -3.73 37.80 29.52
N SER A 189 -4.95 37.75 28.98
CA SER A 189 -5.85 38.91 28.88
C SER A 189 -6.33 39.38 30.25
N LEU A 190 -6.69 38.45 31.14
CA LEU A 190 -7.05 38.74 32.52
C LEU A 190 -5.87 39.36 33.30
N ILE A 191 -4.65 38.82 33.12
CA ILE A 191 -3.43 39.38 33.71
C ILE A 191 -3.18 40.82 33.22
N ASN A 192 -3.53 41.12 31.97
CA ASN A 192 -3.40 42.45 31.38
C ASN A 192 -4.61 43.37 31.64
N GLY A 193 -5.54 42.99 32.53
CA GLY A 193 -6.63 43.86 32.98
C GLY A 193 -7.91 43.83 32.13
N VAL A 194 -8.09 42.84 31.24
CA VAL A 194 -9.38 42.61 30.58
C VAL A 194 -10.37 42.07 31.60
N THR A 195 -11.56 42.65 31.72
CA THR A 195 -12.58 42.18 32.68
C THR A 195 -13.21 40.86 32.21
N PRO A 196 -13.68 40.00 33.14
CA PRO A 196 -14.32 38.73 32.78
C PRO A 196 -15.50 38.86 31.80
N GLU A 197 -16.23 39.99 31.84
CA GLU A 197 -17.37 40.26 30.95
C GLU A 197 -16.93 40.52 29.50
N ARG A 198 -15.76 41.13 29.30
CA ARG A 198 -15.20 41.42 27.96
C ARG A 198 -14.37 40.27 27.40
N LEU A 199 -14.03 39.29 28.24
CA LEU A 199 -13.14 38.19 27.87
C LEU A 199 -13.69 37.35 26.68
N PRO A 200 -15.00 36.98 26.62
CA PRO A 200 -15.53 36.22 25.50
C PRO A 200 -15.39 36.96 24.16
N ASP A 201 -15.65 38.26 24.13
CA ASP A 201 -15.55 39.08 22.91
C ASP A 201 -14.10 39.17 22.43
N VAL A 202 -13.16 39.42 23.35
CA VAL A 202 -11.71 39.48 23.05
C VAL A 202 -11.22 38.13 22.51
N LEU A 203 -11.62 37.02 23.13
CA LEU A 203 -11.24 35.68 22.68
C LEU A 203 -11.87 35.36 21.32
N PHE A 204 -13.15 35.69 21.12
CA PHE A 204 -13.85 35.42 19.87
C PHE A 204 -13.14 36.11 18.70
N VAL A 205 -12.90 37.42 18.79
CA VAL A 205 -12.22 38.21 17.74
C VAL A 205 -10.85 37.63 17.40
N GLN A 206 -10.08 37.22 18.40
CA GLN A 206 -8.74 36.67 18.19
C GLN A 206 -8.78 35.28 17.54
N ILE A 207 -9.66 34.38 17.99
CA ILE A 207 -9.77 33.01 17.49
C ILE A 207 -10.29 32.98 16.05
N VAL A 208 -11.26 33.82 15.71
CA VAL A 208 -11.85 33.87 14.37
C VAL A 208 -11.09 34.77 13.42
N SER A 209 -9.99 35.40 13.86
CA SER A 209 -9.17 36.21 12.97
C SER A 209 -8.67 35.37 11.78
N SER A 210 -8.67 35.98 10.59
CA SER A 210 -8.23 35.35 9.35
C SER A 210 -6.80 34.80 9.44
N VAL A 211 -5.93 35.47 10.18
CA VAL A 211 -4.55 35.04 10.43
C VAL A 211 -4.51 33.75 11.25
N ILE A 212 -5.26 33.67 12.35
CA ILE A 212 -5.29 32.46 13.19
C ILE A 212 -5.96 31.29 12.45
N LEU A 213 -7.03 31.56 11.70
CA LEU A 213 -7.67 30.55 10.86
C LEU A 213 -6.71 30.04 9.78
N TYR A 214 -6.03 30.92 9.05
CA TYR A 214 -5.00 30.55 8.07
C TYR A 214 -3.87 29.73 8.72
N PHE A 215 -3.32 30.24 9.82
CA PHE A 215 -2.23 29.59 10.52
C PHE A 215 -2.62 28.17 10.98
N SER A 216 -3.77 28.04 11.63
CA SER A 216 -4.24 26.76 12.20
C SER A 216 -4.59 25.71 11.13
N THR A 217 -4.99 26.15 9.93
CA THR A 217 -5.51 25.28 8.87
C THR A 217 -4.59 25.09 7.67
N VAL A 218 -3.52 25.88 7.57
CA VAL A 218 -2.53 25.76 6.49
C VAL A 218 -1.15 25.54 7.11
N MET A 219 -0.64 26.54 7.83
CA MET A 219 0.75 26.55 8.27
C MET A 219 1.07 25.53 9.37
N LEU A 220 0.14 25.34 10.32
CA LEU A 220 0.29 24.40 11.42
C LEU A 220 0.30 22.93 10.95
N ILE A 221 -0.40 22.64 9.84
CA ILE A 221 -0.64 21.27 9.38
C ILE A 221 0.26 20.84 8.21
N GLU A 222 0.98 21.76 7.57
CA GLU A 222 1.67 21.51 6.30
C GLU A 222 3.19 21.68 6.32
N PRO A 223 3.91 20.71 5.73
CA PRO A 223 3.90 19.34 6.21
C PRO A 223 4.50 19.32 7.63
N LEU A 224 3.89 18.55 8.52
CA LEU A 224 4.45 18.29 9.84
C LEU A 224 5.84 17.67 9.68
N THR A 225 6.84 18.35 10.23
CA THR A 225 8.23 17.89 10.18
C THR A 225 8.44 16.62 11.02
N SER A 226 7.62 16.44 12.06
CA SER A 226 7.55 15.25 12.90
C SER A 226 6.40 14.32 12.48
N THR A 227 6.67 13.03 12.30
CA THR A 227 5.58 12.05 12.15
C THR A 227 5.00 11.69 13.52
N PHE A 228 3.73 11.99 13.75
CA PHE A 228 3.00 11.48 14.90
C PHE A 228 2.61 10.01 14.68
N ARG A 229 2.79 9.17 15.70
CA ARG A 229 2.42 7.74 15.71
C ARG A 229 1.06 7.49 16.33
N THR A 230 0.58 8.40 17.16
CA THR A 230 -0.70 8.27 17.87
C THR A 230 -1.48 9.58 17.86
N ARG A 231 -2.81 9.50 17.95
CA ARG A 231 -3.66 10.68 18.10
C ARG A 231 -3.31 11.52 19.34
N ARG A 232 -2.80 10.88 20.41
CA ARG A 232 -2.34 11.60 21.61
C ARG A 232 -1.19 12.55 21.32
N GLN A 233 -0.27 12.16 20.43
CA GLN A 233 0.85 13.01 20.03
C GLN A 233 0.39 14.21 19.19
N GLU A 234 -0.59 14.00 18.30
CA GLU A 234 -1.22 15.08 17.52
C GLU A 234 -1.91 16.11 18.42
N ILE A 235 -2.69 15.62 19.40
CA ILE A 235 -3.38 16.45 20.38
C ILE A 235 -2.39 17.25 21.23
N PHE A 236 -1.35 16.59 21.74
CA PHE A 236 -0.30 17.25 22.51
C PHE A 236 0.39 18.33 21.67
N TYR A 237 0.77 18.03 20.43
CA TYR A 237 1.45 18.98 19.56
C TYR A 237 0.60 20.23 19.32
N GLY A 238 -0.67 20.06 18.93
CA GLY A 238 -1.59 21.17 18.74
C GLY A 238 -1.72 22.04 19.99
N ALA A 239 -1.99 21.39 21.14
CA ALA A 239 -2.12 22.09 22.42
C ALA A 239 -0.83 22.82 22.83
N PHE A 240 0.34 22.20 22.62
CA PHE A 240 1.63 22.79 22.95
C PHE A 240 1.94 24.00 22.08
N VAL A 241 1.67 23.96 20.77
CA VAL A 241 1.86 25.11 19.88
C VAL A 241 0.97 26.28 20.33
N GLY A 242 -0.30 26.03 20.66
CA GLY A 242 -1.20 27.07 21.18
C GLY A 242 -0.66 27.76 22.43
N PHE A 243 -0.14 26.97 23.38
CA PHE A 243 0.54 27.49 24.57
C PHE A 243 1.80 28.29 24.23
N ALA A 244 2.65 27.73 23.37
CA ALA A 244 3.94 28.33 23.01
C ALA A 244 3.76 29.70 22.35
N ILE A 245 2.75 29.89 21.51
CA ILE A 245 2.44 31.18 20.89
C ILE A 245 2.10 32.24 21.94
N VAL A 246 1.24 31.91 22.91
CA VAL A 246 0.86 32.86 23.97
C VAL A 246 2.07 33.17 24.85
N LEU A 247 2.90 32.17 25.15
CA LEU A 247 4.15 32.37 25.90
C LEU A 247 5.11 33.31 25.14
N VAL A 248 5.32 33.08 23.84
CA VAL A 248 6.15 33.95 23.00
C VAL A 248 5.55 35.36 22.95
N THR A 249 4.23 35.50 22.85
CA THR A 249 3.55 36.80 22.87
C THR A 249 3.83 37.56 24.17
N TYR A 250 3.74 36.87 25.32
CA TYR A 250 4.05 37.44 26.62
C TYR A 250 5.52 37.87 26.71
N LEU A 251 6.45 36.99 26.30
CA LEU A 251 7.89 37.28 26.35
C LEU A 251 8.27 38.42 25.41
N ALA A 252 7.74 38.43 24.19
CA ALA A 252 8.01 39.49 23.21
C ALA A 252 7.56 40.85 23.73
N ARG A 253 6.38 40.94 24.36
CA ARG A 253 5.92 42.17 25.02
C ARG A 253 6.80 42.56 26.21
N LYS A 254 7.12 41.60 27.09
CA LYS A 254 7.90 41.84 28.31
C LYS A 254 9.32 42.33 28.02
N PHE A 255 9.95 41.80 26.97
CA PHE A 255 11.33 42.12 26.58
C PHE A 255 11.42 43.09 25.40
N ASN A 256 10.30 43.68 24.97
CA ASN A 256 10.22 44.61 23.84
C ASN A 256 10.83 44.06 22.53
N LEU A 257 10.61 42.77 22.26
CA LEU A 257 11.09 42.08 21.06
C LEU A 257 10.05 42.23 19.93
N VAL A 258 9.86 43.47 19.47
CA VAL A 258 8.78 43.86 18.53
C VAL A 258 8.86 43.15 17.18
N THR A 259 10.01 42.62 16.80
CA THR A 259 10.20 41.94 15.51
C THR A 259 9.84 40.46 15.53
N LEU A 260 9.59 39.85 16.70
CA LEU A 260 9.27 38.42 16.79
C LEU A 260 7.78 38.17 16.53
N ASP A 261 7.47 37.45 15.47
CA ASP A 261 6.11 36.97 15.22
C ASP A 261 5.77 35.76 16.12
N PRO A 262 4.80 35.87 17.04
CA PRO A 262 4.53 34.79 17.99
C PRO A 262 4.04 33.49 17.36
N LEU A 263 3.35 33.56 16.21
CA LEU A 263 2.83 32.38 15.50
C LEU A 263 3.98 31.56 14.92
N VAL A 264 4.92 32.23 14.24
CA VAL A 264 6.08 31.58 13.64
C VAL A 264 6.97 30.95 14.71
N PHE A 265 7.31 31.70 15.76
CA PHE A 265 8.19 31.19 16.82
C PHE A 265 7.52 30.11 17.68
N GLY A 266 6.22 30.23 17.94
CA GLY A 266 5.45 29.19 18.64
C GLY A 266 5.37 27.89 17.84
N LEU A 267 5.22 27.98 16.51
CA LEU A 267 5.30 26.81 15.63
C LEU A 267 6.68 26.14 15.71
N LEU A 268 7.76 26.92 15.54
CA LEU A 268 9.13 26.39 15.62
C LEU A 268 9.41 25.70 16.96
N ALA A 269 8.94 26.26 18.07
CA ALA A 269 9.03 25.63 19.39
C ALA A 269 8.29 24.30 19.44
N GLY A 270 7.07 24.23 18.90
CA GLY A 270 6.30 22.99 18.81
C GLY A 270 6.97 21.94 17.93
N ASN A 271 7.47 22.32 16.75
CA ASN A 271 8.21 21.43 15.85
C ASN A 271 9.46 20.86 16.54
N LEU A 272 10.19 21.68 17.29
CA LEU A 272 11.36 21.25 18.04
C LEU A 272 10.98 20.26 19.16
N VAL A 273 9.98 20.60 19.98
CA VAL A 273 9.54 19.75 21.09
C VAL A 273 8.96 18.42 20.59
N ALA A 274 8.16 18.44 19.53
CA ALA A 274 7.68 17.21 18.90
C ALA A 274 8.84 16.38 18.35
N SER A 275 9.84 17.03 17.75
CA SER A 275 11.05 16.36 17.29
C SER A 275 11.87 15.79 18.44
N LEU A 276 11.85 16.36 19.65
CA LEU A 276 12.60 15.80 20.78
C LEU A 276 11.83 14.69 21.50
N LEU A 277 10.54 14.88 21.76
CA LEU A 277 9.71 13.99 22.58
C LEU A 277 9.18 12.78 21.82
N PHE A 278 8.91 12.92 20.51
CA PHE A 278 8.29 11.86 19.71
C PHE A 278 9.29 11.06 18.87
N LEU A 279 10.59 11.35 19.01
CA LEU A 279 11.63 10.49 18.46
C LEU A 279 11.71 9.19 19.26
N PRO A 280 11.76 8.02 18.60
CA PRO A 280 12.01 6.78 19.30
C PRO A 280 13.40 6.84 19.95
N ASN A 281 13.44 6.60 21.26
CA ASN A 281 14.68 6.35 21.97
C ASN A 281 15.21 5.00 21.47
N ARG A 282 16.21 4.99 20.56
CA ARG A 282 16.99 3.79 20.31
C ARG A 282 17.73 3.52 21.63
N LYS A 283 17.33 2.49 22.37
CA LYS A 283 18.31 1.83 23.25
C LYS A 283 19.51 1.51 22.36
N LYS A 284 20.68 1.99 22.77
CA LYS A 284 21.96 1.83 22.08
C LYS A 284 22.16 0.33 21.78
N VAL A 285 22.03 -0.07 20.52
CA VAL A 285 22.84 -1.16 19.99
C VAL A 285 24.15 -0.50 19.62
N SER A 286 25.21 -0.89 20.32
CA SER A 286 26.57 -0.40 20.14
C SER A 286 27.02 -0.59 18.70
N THR A 287 27.32 0.55 18.08
CA THR A 287 28.29 0.80 17.00
C THR A 287 28.94 -0.41 16.33
N CYS A 288 28.68 -0.56 15.04
CA CYS A 288 29.79 -0.65 14.09
C CYS A 288 29.62 0.49 13.07
N ALA A 289 30.61 1.37 13.05
CA ALA A 289 30.65 2.58 12.26
C ALA A 289 31.31 2.27 10.91
N ASN A 290 30.53 2.33 9.83
CA ASN A 290 30.75 3.27 8.72
C ASN A 290 29.92 2.87 7.50
N CYS A 291 29.42 3.91 6.85
CA CYS A 291 28.64 3.92 5.61
C CYS A 291 27.17 3.49 5.77
N ASP A 292 26.24 4.44 5.59
CA ASP A 292 25.03 4.06 4.86
C ASP A 292 24.33 5.24 4.17
N CYS A 293 24.22 5.08 2.87
CA CYS A 293 23.32 5.74 1.94
C CYS A 293 21.85 5.50 2.33
N GLY A 294 20.99 6.47 2.02
CA GLY A 294 19.58 6.41 2.36
C GLY A 294 18.77 5.62 1.33
N ALA A 295 18.05 4.61 1.78
CA ALA A 295 16.85 4.08 1.12
C ALA A 295 15.66 4.23 2.10
N LYS A 296 14.59 4.90 1.66
CA LYS A 296 13.35 5.09 2.43
C LYS A 296 12.40 3.93 2.10
N ASN A 297 12.29 2.94 2.99
CA ASN A 297 11.15 2.02 3.03
C ASN A 297 9.92 2.76 3.60
N PRO A 298 8.71 2.58 3.04
CA PRO A 298 7.49 2.79 3.79
C PRO A 298 7.22 1.51 4.61
N THR A 299 7.86 1.37 5.76
CA THR A 299 7.33 0.48 6.80
C THR A 299 6.50 1.32 7.76
N ILE A 300 5.19 1.21 7.64
CA ILE A 300 4.27 1.63 8.70
C ILE A 300 4.57 0.71 9.90
N ALA A 301 4.86 1.30 11.05
CA ALA A 301 5.08 0.54 12.27
C ALA A 301 3.76 -0.16 12.65
N GLY A 302 3.68 -1.47 12.39
CA GLY A 302 2.52 -2.33 12.64
C GLY A 302 2.33 -3.53 11.68
N GLU A 303 3.11 -3.64 10.60
CA GLU A 303 2.78 -4.52 9.44
C GLU A 303 3.90 -5.49 9.01
N ALA A 304 4.92 -5.74 9.83
CA ALA A 304 5.98 -6.68 9.46
C ALA A 304 5.53 -8.13 9.74
N SER A 305 5.57 -9.02 8.73
CA SER A 305 5.31 -10.45 8.93
C SER A 305 6.27 -11.07 9.96
N TYR A 306 5.92 -12.25 10.47
CA TYR A 306 6.79 -13.04 11.35
C TYR A 306 8.23 -13.09 10.83
N TRP A 307 8.41 -13.38 9.53
CA TRP A 307 9.71 -13.55 8.89
C TRP A 307 10.58 -12.29 8.87
N PHE A 308 9.97 -11.11 8.78
CA PHE A 308 10.71 -9.85 8.89
C PHE A 308 11.09 -9.52 10.32
N ARG A 309 10.25 -9.89 11.27
CA ARG A 309 10.48 -9.66 12.70
C ARG A 309 11.57 -10.56 13.26
N SER A 310 11.55 -11.85 12.92
CA SER A 310 12.49 -12.87 13.41
C SER A 310 13.89 -12.70 12.83
N VAL A 311 14.00 -12.28 11.56
CA VAL A 311 15.29 -12.09 10.88
C VAL A 311 15.33 -10.68 10.29
N PRO A 312 15.55 -9.62 11.09
CA PRO A 312 15.49 -8.25 10.59
C PRO A 312 16.60 -7.95 9.56
N ASP A 313 17.80 -8.50 9.79
CA ASP A 313 18.99 -8.24 8.99
C ASP A 313 19.07 -9.17 7.77
N LYS A 314 19.63 -8.68 6.67
CA LYS A 314 19.96 -9.48 5.48
C LYS A 314 21.06 -8.81 4.66
N PRO A 315 21.80 -9.56 3.84
CA PRO A 315 22.65 -8.98 2.81
C PRO A 315 21.84 -8.03 1.92
N ARG A 316 22.45 -6.89 1.61
CA ARG A 316 21.97 -5.96 0.58
C ARG A 316 22.80 -6.14 -0.67
N TYR A 317 22.16 -6.03 -1.82
CA TYR A 317 22.83 -6.05 -3.11
C TYR A 317 22.81 -4.65 -3.73
N PRO A 318 23.83 -4.27 -4.50
CA PRO A 318 23.89 -2.93 -5.09
C PRO A 318 22.75 -2.73 -6.11
N ALA A 319 22.38 -1.48 -6.34
CA ALA A 319 21.52 -1.16 -7.48
C ALA A 319 22.25 -1.38 -8.81
N LEU A 320 21.52 -1.77 -9.86
CA LEU A 320 22.08 -1.89 -11.20
C LEU A 320 22.61 -0.54 -11.66
N GLN A 321 23.88 -0.50 -12.03
CA GLN A 321 24.54 0.67 -12.63
C GLN A 321 25.19 0.28 -13.95
N GLY A 322 24.92 1.11 -14.97
CA GLY A 322 25.45 0.91 -16.32
C GLY A 322 24.96 -0.37 -16.99
N ASP A 323 25.69 -0.81 -18.01
CA ASP A 323 25.29 -1.97 -18.82
C ASP A 323 25.97 -3.25 -18.35
N LYS A 324 25.21 -4.34 -18.32
CA LYS A 324 25.65 -5.69 -18.01
C LYS A 324 25.27 -6.65 -19.12
N GLN A 325 26.04 -7.73 -19.25
CA GLN A 325 25.74 -8.83 -20.16
C GLN A 325 25.88 -10.15 -19.42
N VAL A 326 24.85 -11.00 -19.55
CA VAL A 326 24.76 -12.33 -18.93
C VAL A 326 24.07 -13.29 -19.89
N ASP A 327 24.03 -14.58 -19.57
CA ASP A 327 23.23 -15.55 -20.33
C ASP A 327 21.75 -15.45 -19.97
N VAL A 328 21.44 -15.28 -18.69
CA VAL A 328 20.06 -15.22 -18.17
C VAL A 328 19.86 -13.98 -17.31
N VAL A 329 18.82 -13.20 -17.60
CA VAL A 329 18.32 -12.16 -16.70
C VAL A 329 17.02 -12.63 -16.05
N ILE A 330 16.96 -12.52 -14.73
CA ILE A 330 15.80 -12.87 -13.90
C ILE A 330 15.20 -11.57 -13.38
N VAL A 331 13.88 -11.41 -13.49
CA VAL A 331 13.15 -10.25 -12.96
C VAL A 331 12.23 -10.72 -11.85
N GLY A 332 12.49 -10.26 -10.62
CA GLY A 332 11.80 -10.64 -9.39
C GLY A 332 12.68 -11.45 -8.45
N GLY A 333 12.84 -10.97 -7.22
CA GLY A 333 13.64 -11.55 -6.14
C GLY A 333 12.84 -12.33 -5.11
N GLY A 334 11.73 -12.97 -5.50
CA GLY A 334 10.95 -13.88 -4.63
C GLY A 334 11.47 -15.33 -4.66
N MET A 335 10.70 -16.26 -4.07
CA MET A 335 11.01 -17.69 -4.02
C MET A 335 11.43 -18.25 -5.39
N ALA A 336 10.60 -18.07 -6.41
CA ALA A 336 10.89 -18.62 -7.75
C ALA A 336 12.13 -18.00 -8.42
N GLY A 337 12.30 -16.67 -8.31
CA GLY A 337 13.43 -15.98 -8.93
C GLY A 337 14.77 -16.31 -8.28
N ILE A 338 14.83 -16.33 -6.95
CA ILE A 338 16.03 -16.73 -6.21
C ILE A 338 16.37 -18.20 -6.49
N SER A 339 15.35 -19.08 -6.54
CA SER A 339 15.55 -20.50 -6.84
C SER A 339 16.11 -20.70 -8.25
N ALA A 340 15.58 -19.99 -9.24
CA ALA A 340 16.13 -20.01 -10.60
C ALA A 340 17.60 -19.54 -10.62
N ALA A 341 17.92 -18.45 -9.93
CA ALA A 341 19.29 -17.95 -9.82
C ALA A 341 20.24 -18.98 -9.21
N TYR A 342 19.80 -19.68 -8.17
CA TYR A 342 20.56 -20.74 -7.53
C TYR A 342 20.85 -21.91 -8.46
N PHE A 343 19.82 -22.49 -9.11
CA PHE A 343 20.02 -23.64 -10.00
C PHE A 343 20.81 -23.28 -11.26
N LEU A 344 20.64 -22.08 -11.82
CA LEU A 344 21.41 -21.62 -12.98
C LEU A 344 22.88 -21.41 -12.63
N SER A 345 23.16 -20.67 -11.55
CA SER A 345 24.54 -20.39 -11.13
C SER A 345 25.27 -21.64 -10.65
N LYS A 346 24.59 -22.57 -9.97
CA LYS A 346 25.16 -23.88 -9.59
C LYS A 346 25.62 -24.69 -10.82
N ASN A 347 24.99 -24.46 -11.97
CA ASN A 347 25.39 -25.06 -13.26
C ASN A 347 26.36 -24.17 -14.08
N GLY A 348 26.92 -23.12 -13.48
CA GLY A 348 27.90 -22.24 -14.13
C GLY A 348 27.31 -21.27 -15.16
N ILE A 349 25.98 -21.07 -15.18
CA ILE A 349 25.33 -20.18 -16.14
C ILE A 349 25.35 -18.73 -15.61
N SER A 350 25.90 -17.82 -16.41
CA SER A 350 26.00 -16.41 -16.01
C SER A 350 24.62 -15.79 -15.86
N THR A 351 24.31 -15.30 -14.66
CA THR A 351 22.95 -14.93 -14.26
C THR A 351 22.93 -13.58 -13.57
N ALA A 352 22.00 -12.71 -13.94
CA ALA A 352 21.69 -11.48 -13.21
C ALA A 352 20.24 -11.50 -12.70
N LEU A 353 20.01 -11.18 -11.43
CA LEU A 353 18.68 -11.02 -10.84
C LEU A 353 18.41 -9.53 -10.56
N LEU A 354 17.27 -9.03 -11.04
CA LEU A 354 16.80 -7.67 -10.81
C LEU A 354 15.58 -7.69 -9.89
N GLU A 355 15.69 -7.01 -8.75
CA GLU A 355 14.61 -6.83 -7.79
C GLU A 355 14.34 -5.34 -7.58
N SER A 356 13.06 -4.97 -7.61
CA SER A 356 12.57 -3.59 -7.49
C SER A 356 12.86 -2.94 -6.14
N VAL A 357 12.85 -3.72 -5.05
CA VAL A 357 13.07 -3.24 -3.69
C VAL A 357 14.17 -4.04 -3.04
N THR A 358 13.84 -5.19 -2.45
CA THR A 358 14.80 -6.09 -1.85
C THR A 358 14.41 -7.54 -2.07
N ILE A 359 15.40 -8.43 -2.13
CA ILE A 359 15.09 -9.85 -2.25
C ILE A 359 14.28 -10.33 -1.06
N ALA A 360 13.39 -11.30 -1.32
CA ALA A 360 12.45 -11.87 -0.37
C ALA A 360 11.48 -10.85 0.27
N SER A 361 11.24 -9.68 -0.35
CA SER A 361 10.31 -8.67 0.21
C SER A 361 8.89 -8.62 -0.35
N GLY A 362 8.59 -9.42 -1.39
CA GLY A 362 7.22 -9.59 -1.91
C GLY A 362 6.43 -10.66 -1.14
N ASP A 363 5.47 -11.33 -1.80
CA ASP A 363 4.63 -12.37 -1.18
C ASP A 363 5.44 -13.50 -0.52
N SER A 364 6.66 -13.79 -0.99
CA SER A 364 7.55 -14.74 -0.31
C SER A 364 7.95 -14.31 1.11
N GLY A 365 7.96 -13.01 1.41
CA GLY A 365 8.14 -12.48 2.76
C GLY A 365 6.84 -12.36 3.55
N PHE A 366 5.68 -12.67 2.97
CA PHE A 366 4.35 -12.60 3.60
C PHE A 366 3.57 -13.92 3.52
N THR A 367 4.19 -14.98 3.02
CA THR A 367 3.65 -16.35 3.02
C THR A 367 3.54 -16.91 4.44
N THR A 368 2.85 -18.02 4.62
CA THR A 368 2.89 -18.86 5.83
C THR A 368 3.98 -19.93 5.74
N ALA A 369 4.69 -20.02 4.61
CA ALA A 369 5.85 -20.88 4.40
C ALA A 369 5.55 -22.39 4.57
N CYS A 370 4.39 -22.82 4.08
CA CYS A 370 4.00 -24.22 4.09
C CYS A 370 4.46 -24.87 2.78
N GLY A 371 5.55 -25.65 2.84
CA GLY A 371 5.97 -26.50 1.73
C GLY A 371 5.14 -27.76 1.72
N THR A 372 3.94 -27.71 1.12
CA THR A 372 3.00 -28.83 1.08
C THR A 372 2.88 -29.48 -0.29
N ARG A 373 2.59 -30.78 -0.30
CA ARG A 373 2.22 -31.53 -1.51
C ARG A 373 0.74 -31.42 -1.90
N PHE A 374 -0.10 -30.92 -0.99
CA PHE A 374 -1.52 -30.75 -1.22
C PHE A 374 -1.72 -29.45 -2.00
N LEU A 375 -1.90 -29.57 -3.30
CA LEU A 375 -2.22 -28.42 -4.14
C LEU A 375 -3.69 -28.01 -3.94
N ASP A 376 -3.98 -26.70 -4.02
CA ASP A 376 -5.34 -26.13 -4.01
C ASP A 376 -6.32 -26.75 -5.04
N SER A 377 -5.85 -27.57 -5.99
CA SER A 377 -6.74 -28.34 -6.87
C SER A 377 -7.46 -29.44 -6.08
N LEU A 378 -8.80 -29.42 -6.05
CA LEU A 378 -9.64 -30.42 -5.36
C LEU A 378 -9.47 -31.86 -5.87
N ASP A 379 -8.84 -32.08 -7.03
CA ASP A 379 -8.60 -33.41 -7.59
C ASP A 379 -7.09 -33.70 -7.70
N PRO A 380 -6.54 -34.59 -6.86
CA PRO A 380 -5.13 -34.96 -6.91
C PRO A 380 -4.87 -35.89 -8.09
N THR A 381 -4.69 -35.30 -9.28
CA THR A 381 -4.19 -36.07 -10.43
C THR A 381 -2.84 -36.69 -10.09
N LEU A 382 -2.50 -37.82 -10.73
CA LEU A 382 -1.23 -38.49 -10.47
C LEU A 382 -0.04 -37.55 -10.73
N ALA A 383 -0.08 -36.77 -11.82
CA ALA A 383 0.97 -35.81 -12.17
C ALA A 383 1.10 -34.67 -11.14
N ALA A 384 -0.01 -34.17 -10.58
CA ALA A 384 0.02 -33.19 -9.49
C ALA A 384 0.69 -33.74 -8.24
N TRP A 385 0.39 -34.98 -7.88
CA TRP A 385 0.97 -35.65 -6.73
C TRP A 385 2.47 -35.91 -6.91
N GLU A 386 2.86 -36.49 -8.05
CA GLU A 386 4.26 -36.80 -8.38
C GLU A 386 5.13 -35.55 -8.47
N SER A 387 4.64 -34.47 -9.08
CA SER A 387 5.37 -33.20 -9.15
C SER A 387 5.57 -32.57 -7.78
N SER A 388 4.56 -32.68 -6.91
CA SER A 388 4.65 -32.17 -5.54
C SER A 388 5.59 -33.00 -4.68
N ASP A 389 5.58 -34.32 -4.81
CA ASP A 389 6.53 -35.20 -4.12
C ASP A 389 7.98 -34.91 -4.58
N ALA A 390 8.19 -34.73 -5.88
CA ALA A 390 9.48 -34.32 -6.44
C ALA A 390 9.93 -32.94 -5.90
N ALA A 391 9.01 -31.97 -5.78
CA ALA A 391 9.31 -30.65 -5.22
C ALA A 391 9.78 -30.75 -3.76
N ILE A 392 9.06 -31.51 -2.92
CA ILE A 392 9.43 -31.73 -1.51
C ILE A 392 10.77 -32.45 -1.38
N ALA A 393 10.99 -33.51 -2.18
CA ALA A 393 12.27 -34.23 -2.20
C ALA A 393 13.44 -33.33 -2.60
N LEU A 394 13.25 -32.47 -3.62
CA LEU A 394 14.26 -31.50 -4.06
C LEU A 394 14.55 -30.46 -2.98
N PHE A 395 13.53 -30.01 -2.26
CA PHE A 395 13.66 -29.07 -1.14
C PHE A 395 14.54 -29.66 -0.03
N LYS A 396 14.20 -30.86 0.45
CA LYS A 396 14.97 -31.61 1.47
C LYS A 396 16.41 -31.83 1.03
N LYS A 397 16.59 -32.34 -0.19
CA LYS A 397 17.91 -32.59 -0.78
C LYS A 397 18.77 -31.31 -0.79
N THR A 398 18.20 -30.19 -1.24
CA THR A 398 18.94 -28.93 -1.36
C THR A 398 19.34 -28.39 0.01
N ILE A 399 18.44 -28.40 0.99
CA ILE A 399 18.75 -27.96 2.35
C ILE A 399 19.90 -28.77 2.95
N ILE A 400 19.88 -30.09 2.80
CA ILE A 400 20.90 -31.00 3.34
C ILE A 400 22.24 -30.80 2.63
N GLU A 401 22.26 -30.78 1.30
CA GLU A 401 23.49 -30.65 0.50
C GLU A 401 24.18 -29.30 0.72
N GLU A 402 23.40 -28.21 0.71
CA GLU A 402 23.93 -26.84 0.85
C GLU A 402 24.11 -26.42 2.32
N LYS A 403 23.72 -27.30 3.26
CA LYS A 403 23.76 -27.09 4.71
C LYS A 403 23.08 -25.76 5.10
N ILE A 404 21.84 -25.59 4.63
CA ILE A 404 21.07 -24.36 4.88
C ILE A 404 20.48 -24.41 6.30
N ASP A 405 20.92 -23.49 7.14
CA ASP A 405 20.33 -23.26 8.44
C ASP A 405 19.07 -22.40 8.28
N CYS A 406 17.92 -23.06 8.23
CA CYS A 406 16.61 -22.42 8.05
C CYS A 406 15.55 -23.02 8.98
N GLU A 407 15.97 -23.55 10.14
CA GLU A 407 15.07 -24.15 11.13
C GLU A 407 14.12 -25.19 10.51
N TRP A 408 14.63 -25.94 9.52
CA TRP A 408 13.78 -26.85 8.76
C TRP A 408 13.46 -28.10 9.57
N GLN A 409 12.25 -28.59 9.39
CA GLN A 409 11.74 -29.78 10.04
C GLN A 409 10.84 -30.55 9.09
N GLU A 410 10.86 -31.87 9.25
CA GLU A 410 9.88 -32.75 8.64
C GLU A 410 8.70 -32.92 9.59
N VAL A 411 7.50 -32.62 9.10
CA VAL A 411 6.31 -32.51 9.96
C VAL A 411 5.12 -33.28 9.40
N ASP A 412 4.17 -33.57 10.28
CA ASP A 412 2.86 -34.08 9.91
C ASP A 412 2.05 -33.00 9.18
N THR A 413 1.18 -33.46 8.29
CA THR A 413 0.25 -32.61 7.56
C THR A 413 -1.13 -33.25 7.56
N ALA A 414 -2.18 -32.47 7.82
CA ALA A 414 -3.53 -33.00 7.82
C ALA A 414 -4.59 -31.97 7.41
N CYS A 415 -5.53 -32.44 6.58
CA CYS A 415 -6.79 -31.76 6.39
C CYS A 415 -7.79 -32.30 7.42
N PHE A 416 -8.59 -31.43 8.01
CA PHE A 416 -9.62 -31.81 8.97
C PHE A 416 -10.99 -31.25 8.61
N THR A 417 -12.03 -31.85 9.16
CA THR A 417 -13.40 -31.34 9.04
C THR A 417 -14.02 -31.14 10.41
N LEU A 418 -14.76 -30.04 10.56
CA LEU A 418 -15.63 -29.75 11.71
C LEU A 418 -17.08 -30.17 11.45
N GLN A 419 -17.39 -30.52 10.20
CA GLN A 419 -18.75 -30.86 9.78
C GLN A 419 -19.18 -32.21 10.35
N LYS A 420 -20.43 -32.27 10.82
CA LYS A 420 -21.00 -33.45 11.48
C LYS A 420 -22.08 -34.13 10.65
N ASP A 421 -22.57 -33.48 9.60
CA ASP A 421 -23.62 -34.04 8.78
C ASP A 421 -23.09 -35.18 7.90
N LYS A 422 -23.98 -36.12 7.60
CA LYS A 422 -23.63 -37.35 6.87
C LYS A 422 -23.14 -37.08 5.44
N LYS A 423 -23.61 -36.01 4.80
CA LYS A 423 -23.27 -35.69 3.40
C LYS A 423 -21.84 -35.18 3.32
N SER A 424 -21.48 -34.22 4.16
CA SER A 424 -20.13 -33.66 4.19
C SER A 424 -19.10 -34.70 4.63
N LEU A 425 -19.40 -35.53 5.63
CA LEU A 425 -18.50 -36.62 6.03
C LEU A 425 -18.30 -37.68 4.93
N LYS A 426 -19.34 -37.98 4.14
CA LYS A 426 -19.20 -38.86 2.98
C LYS A 426 -18.26 -38.24 1.93
N HIS A 427 -18.44 -36.96 1.62
CA HIS A 427 -17.60 -36.25 0.66
C HIS A 427 -16.14 -36.16 1.13
N PHE A 428 -15.92 -35.93 2.42
CA PHE A 428 -14.59 -35.91 3.03
C PHE A 428 -13.90 -37.28 2.92
N ALA A 429 -14.62 -38.37 3.19
CA ALA A 429 -14.10 -39.73 3.03
C ALA A 429 -13.82 -40.10 1.56
N GLU A 430 -14.65 -39.66 0.62
CA GLU A 430 -14.41 -39.83 -0.83
C GLU A 430 -13.13 -39.08 -1.27
N THR A 431 -12.91 -37.87 -0.75
CA THR A 431 -11.69 -37.10 -1.00
C THR A 431 -10.45 -37.81 -0.47
N PHE A 432 -10.52 -38.34 0.76
CA PHE A 432 -9.46 -39.18 1.31
C PHE A 432 -9.13 -40.38 0.40
N GLN A 433 -10.14 -41.10 -0.12
CA GLN A 433 -9.92 -42.26 -1.00
C GLN A 433 -9.12 -41.89 -2.26
N LYS A 434 -9.30 -40.68 -2.80
CA LYS A 434 -8.52 -40.20 -3.94
C LYS A 434 -7.04 -40.05 -3.59
N PHE A 435 -6.73 -39.46 -2.44
CA PHE A 435 -5.36 -39.32 -1.97
C PHE A 435 -4.73 -40.67 -1.60
N GLN A 436 -5.48 -41.55 -0.92
CA GLN A 436 -5.03 -42.89 -0.57
C GLN A 436 -4.71 -43.74 -1.80
N ALA A 437 -5.44 -43.56 -2.90
CA ALA A 437 -5.16 -44.22 -4.17
C ALA A 437 -3.85 -43.76 -4.83
N LYS A 438 -3.33 -42.57 -4.48
CA LYS A 438 -2.01 -42.08 -4.92
C LYS A 438 -0.92 -42.49 -3.95
N ASP A 439 -1.27 -42.59 -2.67
CA ASP A 439 -0.33 -42.87 -1.61
C ASP A 439 -0.98 -43.66 -0.47
N SER A 440 -0.65 -44.94 -0.39
CA SER A 440 -1.20 -45.85 0.61
C SER A 440 -0.76 -45.53 2.06
N SER A 441 0.21 -44.64 2.25
CA SER A 441 0.63 -44.16 3.58
C SER A 441 -0.30 -43.09 4.17
N MET A 442 -1.28 -42.62 3.41
CA MET A 442 -2.31 -41.70 3.90
C MET A 442 -3.19 -42.37 4.95
N GLU A 443 -3.36 -41.70 6.09
CA GLU A 443 -4.17 -42.18 7.21
C GLU A 443 -5.50 -41.42 7.26
N TYR A 444 -6.59 -42.13 7.56
CA TYR A 444 -7.88 -41.54 7.88
C TYR A 444 -8.15 -41.70 9.37
N LEU A 445 -8.38 -40.58 10.06
CA LEU A 445 -8.54 -40.50 11.51
C LEU A 445 -9.95 -40.02 11.85
N LEU A 446 -10.50 -40.53 12.95
CA LEU A 446 -11.83 -40.18 13.43
C LEU A 446 -11.78 -39.63 14.86
N LYS A 447 -12.63 -38.64 15.13
CA LYS A 447 -12.97 -38.12 16.46
C LYS A 447 -11.74 -37.89 17.36
N GLU A 448 -11.57 -38.69 18.40
CA GLU A 448 -10.52 -38.55 19.42
C GLU A 448 -9.13 -38.75 18.81
N GLU A 449 -8.97 -39.67 17.85
CA GLU A 449 -7.70 -39.90 17.16
C GLU A 449 -7.32 -38.71 16.28
N ALA A 450 -8.29 -38.16 15.55
CA ALA A 450 -8.09 -36.97 14.73
C ALA A 450 -7.78 -35.75 15.60
N SER A 451 -8.50 -35.59 16.71
CA SER A 451 -8.28 -34.50 17.66
C SER A 451 -6.92 -34.59 18.34
N ALA A 452 -6.48 -35.80 18.71
CA ALA A 452 -5.15 -36.03 19.27
C ALA A 452 -4.03 -35.77 18.26
N ALA A 453 -4.25 -36.11 16.99
CA ALA A 453 -3.26 -35.92 15.92
C ALA A 453 -2.98 -34.45 15.60
N ILE A 454 -3.98 -33.57 15.75
CA ILE A 454 -3.87 -32.14 15.42
C ILE A 454 -3.69 -31.30 16.69
N GLY A 455 -4.28 -31.74 17.80
CA GLY A 455 -4.29 -31.04 19.08
C GLY A 455 -5.49 -30.10 19.27
N VAL A 456 -6.45 -30.07 18.34
CA VAL A 456 -7.73 -29.35 18.48
C VAL A 456 -8.92 -30.29 18.28
N PRO A 457 -10.10 -30.03 18.88
CA PRO A 457 -11.28 -30.87 18.70
C PRO A 457 -11.77 -30.83 17.24
N VAL A 458 -11.74 -31.97 16.57
CA VAL A 458 -12.20 -32.15 15.17
C VAL A 458 -13.02 -33.43 15.01
N VAL A 459 -13.77 -33.54 13.90
CA VAL A 459 -14.63 -34.71 13.65
C VAL A 459 -13.89 -35.83 12.93
N ALA A 460 -13.13 -35.48 11.89
CA ALA A 460 -12.30 -36.41 11.12
C ALA A 460 -11.13 -35.65 10.50
N ALA A 461 -10.09 -36.39 10.13
CA ALA A 461 -8.95 -35.85 9.40
C ALA A 461 -8.37 -36.91 8.46
N TYR A 462 -7.80 -36.47 7.33
CA TYR A 462 -6.83 -37.28 6.62
C TYR A 462 -5.43 -36.70 6.82
N ARG A 463 -4.47 -37.56 7.11
CA ARG A 463 -3.12 -37.18 7.53
C ARG A 463 -2.06 -37.91 6.72
N LYS A 464 -0.95 -37.22 6.49
CA LYS A 464 0.32 -37.85 6.11
C LYS A 464 1.39 -37.53 7.16
N LYS A 465 1.96 -38.56 7.75
CA LYS A 465 2.99 -38.42 8.79
C LYS A 465 4.34 -38.04 8.21
N ALA A 466 5.09 -37.20 8.94
CA ALA A 466 6.47 -36.82 8.66
C ALA A 466 6.73 -36.69 7.16
N SER A 467 6.10 -35.71 6.53
CA SER A 467 6.00 -35.69 5.08
C SER A 467 6.30 -34.33 4.48
N GLU A 468 5.82 -33.25 5.09
CA GLU A 468 6.01 -31.89 4.58
C GLU A 468 7.26 -31.25 5.18
N VAL A 469 7.71 -30.17 4.52
CA VAL A 469 8.84 -29.38 5.01
C VAL A 469 8.31 -28.05 5.53
N MET A 470 8.47 -27.85 6.84
CA MET A 470 8.34 -26.55 7.46
C MET A 470 9.73 -25.97 7.67
N PHE A 471 9.88 -24.68 7.43
CA PHE A 471 11.16 -23.97 7.54
C PHE A 471 10.92 -22.47 7.70
N HIS A 472 11.98 -21.76 8.03
CA HIS A 472 12.01 -20.31 8.09
C HIS A 472 12.27 -19.73 6.69
N MET A 473 11.21 -19.22 6.05
CA MET A 473 11.23 -18.76 4.65
C MET A 473 12.37 -17.80 4.33
N ARG A 474 12.55 -16.77 5.15
CA ARG A 474 13.55 -15.73 4.88
C ARG A 474 15.00 -16.22 5.05
N GLN A 475 15.29 -17.07 6.04
CA GLN A 475 16.62 -17.68 6.21
C GLN A 475 16.98 -18.57 5.01
N PHE A 476 16.01 -19.35 4.53
CA PHE A 476 16.17 -20.19 3.34
C PHE A 476 16.50 -19.36 2.10
N LEU A 477 15.71 -18.32 1.80
CA LEU A 477 15.92 -17.48 0.62
C LEU A 477 17.22 -16.66 0.68
N ILE A 478 17.59 -16.14 1.85
CA ILE A 478 18.87 -15.45 2.03
C ILE A 478 20.02 -16.43 1.77
N SER A 479 19.96 -17.64 2.35
CA SER A 479 20.99 -18.65 2.16
C SER A 479 21.14 -19.05 0.69
N LEU A 480 20.02 -19.26 -0.03
CA LEU A 480 20.07 -19.53 -1.46
C LEU A 480 20.66 -18.37 -2.28
N ALA A 481 20.31 -17.12 -1.95
CA ALA A 481 20.89 -15.96 -2.61
C ALA A 481 22.41 -15.88 -2.38
N GLU A 482 22.88 -16.15 -1.15
CA GLU A 482 24.30 -16.23 -0.83
C GLU A 482 25.01 -17.34 -1.62
N ARG A 483 24.43 -18.54 -1.70
CA ARG A 483 24.98 -19.63 -2.53
C ARG A 483 25.03 -19.25 -4.01
N SER A 484 23.98 -18.61 -4.51
CA SER A 484 23.92 -18.14 -5.89
C SER A 484 25.04 -17.15 -6.20
N THR A 485 25.27 -16.17 -5.32
CA THR A 485 26.34 -15.19 -5.50
C THR A 485 27.74 -15.78 -5.37
N LYS A 486 27.95 -16.77 -4.48
CA LYS A 486 29.20 -17.54 -4.41
C LYS A 486 29.46 -18.32 -5.71
N ASN A 487 28.40 -18.76 -6.38
CA ASN A 487 28.46 -19.43 -7.68
C ASN A 487 28.53 -18.45 -8.88
N GLY A 488 28.65 -17.13 -8.63
CA GLY A 488 28.85 -16.12 -9.66
C GLY A 488 27.58 -15.44 -10.19
N ALA A 489 26.39 -15.71 -9.62
CA ALA A 489 25.21 -14.89 -9.93
C ALA A 489 25.37 -13.47 -9.38
N ILE A 490 24.84 -12.49 -10.11
CA ILE A 490 24.88 -11.08 -9.70
C ILE A 490 23.46 -10.64 -9.38
N PHE A 491 23.25 -10.13 -8.17
CA PHE A 491 21.96 -9.68 -7.71
C PHE A 491 21.96 -8.15 -7.68
N PHE A 492 20.85 -7.55 -8.08
CA PHE A 492 20.64 -6.11 -8.03
C PHE A 492 19.31 -5.80 -7.34
N GLU A 493 19.38 -5.08 -6.23
CA GLU A 493 18.20 -4.55 -5.51
C GLU A 493 17.93 -3.11 -5.94
N ASP A 494 16.83 -2.51 -5.48
CA ASP A 494 16.42 -1.14 -5.88
C ASP A 494 16.44 -0.91 -7.41
N SER A 495 16.16 -1.96 -8.18
CA SER A 495 16.40 -2.06 -9.63
C SER A 495 15.10 -2.40 -10.36
N GLU A 496 14.10 -1.54 -10.20
CA GLU A 496 12.81 -1.67 -10.87
C GLU A 496 12.99 -1.69 -12.40
N VAL A 497 12.45 -2.74 -13.03
CA VAL A 497 12.47 -2.88 -14.48
C VAL A 497 11.40 -1.97 -15.10
N VAL A 498 11.82 -1.06 -15.97
CA VAL A 498 10.96 -0.04 -16.60
C VAL A 498 10.70 -0.31 -18.08
N ASP A 499 11.51 -1.17 -18.71
CA ASP A 499 11.41 -1.52 -20.12
C ASP A 499 12.01 -2.91 -20.38
N ILE A 500 11.38 -3.65 -21.31
CA ILE A 500 11.82 -4.97 -21.76
C ILE A 500 11.65 -5.05 -23.26
N ALA A 501 12.73 -5.39 -23.97
CA ALA A 501 12.72 -5.70 -25.38
C ALA A 501 13.04 -7.19 -25.59
N LEU A 502 12.12 -7.91 -26.22
CA LEU A 502 12.30 -9.28 -26.68
C LEU A 502 12.54 -9.25 -28.20
N SER A 503 13.78 -9.40 -28.61
CA SER A 503 14.21 -9.46 -30.01
C SER A 503 15.18 -10.64 -30.20
N ASP A 504 16.15 -10.54 -31.11
CA ASP A 504 17.24 -11.52 -31.22
C ASP A 504 18.06 -11.65 -29.92
N GLN A 505 18.10 -10.58 -29.13
CA GLN A 505 18.63 -10.57 -27.77
C GLN A 505 17.58 -9.97 -26.82
N VAL A 506 17.54 -10.49 -25.58
CA VAL A 506 16.74 -9.92 -24.50
C VAL A 506 17.46 -8.69 -23.96
N VAL A 507 16.77 -7.57 -23.85
CA VAL A 507 17.28 -6.36 -23.20
C VAL A 507 16.30 -5.90 -22.14
N VAL A 508 16.75 -5.84 -20.90
CA VAL A 508 15.97 -5.38 -19.73
C VAL A 508 16.59 -4.11 -19.20
N LYS A 509 15.79 -3.05 -19.02
CA LYS A 509 16.29 -1.75 -18.55
C LYS A 509 15.69 -1.37 -17.20
N THR A 510 16.51 -0.73 -16.38
CA THR A 510 16.11 -0.01 -15.17
C THR A 510 16.37 1.48 -15.37
N LYS A 511 16.10 2.31 -14.35
CA LYS A 511 16.41 3.74 -14.40
C LYS A 511 17.91 4.05 -14.51
N SER A 512 18.77 3.14 -14.06
CA SER A 512 20.21 3.40 -13.86
C SER A 512 21.12 2.46 -14.64
N GLY A 513 20.57 1.53 -15.42
CA GLY A 513 21.35 0.60 -16.20
C GLY A 513 20.51 -0.35 -17.05
N SER A 514 21.19 -1.22 -17.78
CA SER A 514 20.55 -2.25 -18.60
C SER A 514 21.26 -3.59 -18.50
N VAL A 515 20.52 -4.67 -18.74
CA VAL A 515 21.05 -6.04 -18.82
C VAL A 515 20.69 -6.61 -20.18
N LYS A 516 21.70 -7.02 -20.94
CA LYS A 516 21.55 -7.81 -22.15
C LYS A 516 21.70 -9.29 -21.82
N ALA A 517 20.76 -10.12 -22.29
CA ALA A 517 20.74 -11.54 -22.01
C ALA A 517 20.26 -12.37 -23.19
N LYS A 518 20.52 -13.69 -23.15
CA LYS A 518 19.95 -14.66 -24.10
C LYS A 518 18.57 -15.12 -23.67
N TRP A 519 18.32 -15.17 -22.36
CA TRP A 519 17.07 -15.62 -21.76
C TRP A 519 16.54 -14.62 -20.75
N LEU A 520 15.21 -14.51 -20.68
CA LEU A 520 14.46 -13.82 -19.63
C LEU A 520 13.75 -14.87 -18.77
N ILE A 521 13.87 -14.75 -17.45
CA ILE A 521 12.97 -15.41 -16.50
C ILE A 521 12.14 -14.34 -15.78
N MET A 522 10.83 -14.37 -15.95
CA MET A 522 9.88 -13.45 -15.32
C MET A 522 9.26 -14.11 -14.08
N ALA A 523 9.65 -13.65 -12.89
CA ALA A 523 9.29 -14.21 -11.59
C ALA A 523 8.72 -13.16 -10.62
N THR A 524 7.89 -12.24 -11.12
CA THR A 524 7.33 -11.10 -10.37
C THR A 524 6.01 -11.40 -9.64
N GLY A 525 5.58 -12.66 -9.58
CA GLY A 525 4.27 -13.05 -9.05
C GLY A 525 3.13 -12.79 -10.04
N LEU A 526 2.96 -11.55 -10.48
CA LEU A 526 2.14 -11.15 -11.62
C LEU A 526 3.05 -10.51 -12.69
N PRO A 527 3.20 -11.11 -13.88
CA PRO A 527 3.95 -10.49 -14.97
C PRO A 527 3.37 -9.12 -15.33
N PRO A 528 4.20 -8.07 -15.49
CA PRO A 528 3.68 -6.73 -15.75
C PRO A 528 2.84 -6.68 -17.03
N VAL A 529 1.57 -6.30 -16.91
CA VAL A 529 0.57 -6.28 -18.00
C VAL A 529 1.06 -5.47 -19.21
N LYS A 530 1.85 -4.41 -18.98
CA LYS A 530 2.46 -3.60 -20.04
C LYS A 530 3.32 -4.42 -21.01
N PHE A 531 4.07 -5.40 -20.50
CA PHE A 531 5.01 -6.20 -21.28
C PHE A 531 4.42 -7.56 -21.66
N PHE A 532 3.66 -8.18 -20.75
CA PHE A 532 3.19 -9.56 -20.90
C PHE A 532 1.68 -9.72 -20.74
N PRO A 533 0.86 -8.96 -21.49
CA PRO A 533 -0.60 -9.02 -21.33
C PRO A 533 -1.17 -10.42 -21.56
N LYS A 534 -0.60 -11.25 -22.46
CA LYS A 534 -1.11 -12.60 -22.73
C LYS A 534 -0.91 -13.58 -21.58
N VAL A 535 0.19 -13.45 -20.82
CA VAL A 535 0.37 -14.26 -19.61
C VAL A 535 -0.52 -13.73 -18.49
N ALA A 536 -0.61 -12.40 -18.33
CA ALA A 536 -1.47 -11.80 -17.32
C ALA A 536 -2.97 -12.13 -17.52
N GLU A 537 -3.45 -12.22 -18.76
CA GLU A 537 -4.82 -12.60 -19.13
C GLU A 537 -5.22 -14.01 -18.58
N LEU A 538 -4.24 -14.90 -18.37
CA LEU A 538 -4.43 -16.25 -17.82
C LEU A 538 -4.63 -16.28 -16.29
N LEU A 539 -4.48 -15.14 -15.62
CA LEU A 539 -4.45 -15.06 -14.16
C LEU A 539 -5.67 -14.29 -13.62
N ARG A 540 -6.10 -14.66 -12.43
CA ARG A 540 -7.01 -13.90 -11.57
C ARG A 540 -6.36 -13.70 -10.21
N SER A 541 -6.71 -12.62 -9.52
CA SER A 541 -6.11 -12.27 -8.24
C SER A 541 -7.05 -12.59 -7.07
N ALA A 542 -6.49 -13.10 -6.00
CA ALA A 542 -7.12 -13.20 -4.69
C ALA A 542 -6.20 -12.60 -3.62
N VAL A 543 -6.77 -12.27 -2.47
CA VAL A 543 -6.04 -11.83 -1.28
C VAL A 543 -6.27 -12.84 -0.18
N SER A 544 -5.20 -13.37 0.41
CA SER A 544 -5.25 -14.22 1.59
C SER A 544 -4.84 -13.41 2.82
N TYR A 545 -5.46 -13.70 3.96
CA TYR A 545 -5.23 -12.98 5.21
C TYR A 545 -4.49 -13.86 6.19
N VAL A 546 -3.54 -13.26 6.91
CA VAL A 546 -2.67 -13.97 7.84
C VAL A 546 -2.59 -13.23 9.15
N ILE A 547 -2.61 -13.97 10.25
CA ILE A 547 -2.32 -13.45 11.60
C ILE A 547 -1.24 -14.30 12.28
N ASP A 548 -0.38 -13.62 13.03
CA ASP A 548 0.64 -14.21 13.88
C ASP A 548 0.16 -14.12 15.32
N ILE A 549 0.08 -15.25 15.99
CA ILE A 549 -0.44 -15.37 17.35
C ILE A 549 0.58 -16.00 18.27
N LYS A 550 0.60 -15.53 19.52
CA LYS A 550 1.44 -16.09 20.58
C LYS A 550 0.57 -16.48 21.76
N PHE A 551 0.74 -17.70 22.24
CA PHE A 551 0.09 -18.17 23.46
C PHE A 551 0.82 -17.66 24.69
N ASP A 552 0.11 -17.44 25.80
CA ASP A 552 0.76 -17.09 27.07
C ASP A 552 1.57 -18.26 27.67
N LYS A 553 1.26 -19.49 27.25
CA LYS A 553 1.99 -20.73 27.59
C LYS A 553 2.04 -21.63 26.36
N LYS A 554 3.12 -22.40 26.20
CA LYS A 554 3.25 -23.41 25.13
C LYS A 554 1.99 -24.30 25.12
N PRO A 555 1.24 -24.31 24.01
CA PRO A 555 0.07 -25.17 23.91
C PRO A 555 0.47 -26.63 23.70
N THR A 556 -0.47 -27.55 23.93
CA THR A 556 -0.28 -29.00 23.73
C THR A 556 -0.52 -29.45 22.27
N PHE A 557 -0.49 -28.54 21.29
CA PHE A 557 -0.77 -28.87 19.89
C PHE A 557 0.31 -29.79 19.31
N ALA A 558 -0.07 -30.58 18.31
CA ALA A 558 0.91 -31.27 17.48
C ALA A 558 1.65 -30.25 16.62
N GLU A 559 2.94 -30.48 16.38
CA GLU A 559 3.72 -29.70 15.42
C GLU A 559 3.40 -30.20 14.00
N GLY A 560 2.91 -29.31 13.13
CA GLY A 560 2.49 -29.66 11.79
C GLY A 560 1.87 -28.50 11.01
N PHE A 561 1.47 -28.81 9.77
CA PHE A 561 0.66 -27.94 8.93
C PHE A 561 -0.75 -28.53 8.81
N PHE A 562 -1.74 -27.76 9.24
CA PHE A 562 -3.12 -28.24 9.31
C PHE A 562 -4.08 -27.26 8.65
N TRP A 563 -5.05 -27.76 7.88
CA TRP A 563 -6.07 -26.95 7.22
C TRP A 563 -7.46 -27.60 7.29
N ASP A 564 -8.51 -26.81 7.17
CA ASP A 564 -9.88 -27.31 7.12
C ASP A 564 -10.38 -27.58 5.68
N ASP A 565 -11.54 -28.24 5.58
CA ASP A 565 -12.17 -28.63 4.31
C ASP A 565 -13.15 -27.58 3.75
N GLN A 566 -12.97 -26.30 4.13
CA GLN A 566 -13.86 -25.21 3.72
C GLN A 566 -13.38 -24.49 2.45
N ASP A 567 -14.24 -23.66 1.84
CA ASP A 567 -13.86 -22.71 0.78
C ASP A 567 -14.51 -21.34 1.08
N PRO A 568 -13.74 -20.31 1.49
CA PRO A 568 -12.29 -20.34 1.69
C PRO A 568 -11.87 -21.25 2.86
N TYR A 569 -10.73 -21.93 2.72
CA TYR A 569 -10.17 -22.77 3.79
C TYR A 569 -9.37 -21.93 4.79
N HIS A 570 -9.22 -22.48 5.99
CA HIS A 570 -8.38 -21.92 7.05
C HIS A 570 -7.29 -22.90 7.43
N TYR A 571 -6.14 -22.39 7.83
CA TYR A 571 -4.99 -23.20 8.12
C TYR A 571 -4.08 -22.59 9.16
N PHE A 572 -3.28 -23.44 9.79
CA PHE A 572 -2.35 -23.01 10.83
C PHE A 572 -1.10 -23.87 10.88
N ARG A 573 0.00 -23.27 11.36
CA ARG A 573 1.23 -23.98 11.70
C ARG A 573 1.99 -23.30 12.82
N ALA A 574 2.82 -24.08 13.51
CA ALA A 574 3.79 -23.54 14.45
C ALA A 574 4.97 -22.86 13.71
N VAL A 575 5.48 -21.78 14.30
CA VAL A 575 6.72 -21.11 13.87
C VAL A 575 7.72 -20.91 15.01
N GLY A 576 7.30 -21.21 16.24
CA GLY A 576 8.14 -21.30 17.43
C GLY A 576 7.45 -22.16 18.48
N GLU A 577 8.00 -22.21 19.70
CA GLU A 577 7.45 -23.05 20.77
C GLU A 577 6.03 -22.66 21.21
N ASP A 578 5.70 -21.37 21.17
CA ASP A 578 4.43 -20.81 21.61
C ASP A 578 3.80 -19.84 20.59
N GLU A 579 4.33 -19.81 19.36
CA GLU A 579 3.96 -18.87 18.31
C GLU A 579 3.52 -19.60 17.05
N PHE A 580 2.38 -19.17 16.49
CA PHE A 580 1.70 -19.82 15.38
C PHE A 580 1.30 -18.79 14.33
N ILE A 581 1.39 -19.20 13.07
CA ILE A 581 0.84 -18.45 11.95
C ILE A 581 -0.47 -19.11 11.52
N LEU A 582 -1.49 -18.29 11.39
CA LEU A 582 -2.84 -18.63 10.93
C LEU A 582 -3.07 -17.95 9.59
N GLY A 583 -3.65 -18.65 8.61
CA GLY A 583 -4.03 -18.07 7.33
C GLY A 583 -5.38 -18.57 6.83
N GLY A 584 -5.96 -17.84 5.89
CA GLY A 584 -7.25 -18.16 5.27
C GLY A 584 -8.04 -16.91 4.93
N GLU A 585 -9.37 -17.04 4.93
CA GLU A 585 -10.32 -15.97 4.60
C GLU A 585 -10.07 -15.37 3.20
N ASP A 586 -9.67 -16.23 2.27
CA ASP A 586 -9.27 -15.86 0.93
C ASP A 586 -10.40 -15.14 0.18
N TRP A 587 -10.08 -13.94 -0.29
CA TRP A 587 -11.02 -13.11 -1.05
C TRP A 587 -10.59 -13.03 -2.51
N LYS A 588 -11.38 -13.64 -3.39
CA LYS A 588 -11.23 -13.50 -4.85
C LYS A 588 -11.60 -12.07 -5.25
N THR A 589 -10.64 -11.33 -5.82
CA THR A 589 -10.82 -9.89 -6.10
C THR A 589 -11.88 -9.59 -7.18
N ASN A 590 -12.32 -10.61 -7.90
CA ASN A 590 -13.45 -10.54 -8.81
C ASN A 590 -14.81 -10.78 -8.13
N THR A 591 -14.89 -10.92 -6.81
CA THR A 591 -16.17 -10.99 -6.07
C THR A 591 -16.34 -9.76 -5.19
N PRO A 592 -17.57 -9.45 -4.73
CA PRO A 592 -17.80 -8.34 -3.80
C PRO A 592 -16.88 -8.44 -2.59
N LYS A 593 -16.40 -7.30 -2.12
CA LYS A 593 -15.54 -7.24 -0.94
C LYS A 593 -16.29 -7.77 0.29
N PRO A 594 -15.63 -8.50 1.22
CA PRO A 594 -16.25 -8.92 2.47
C PRO A 594 -16.75 -7.73 3.30
N ASP A 595 -17.92 -7.89 3.93
CA ASP A 595 -18.53 -6.89 4.82
C ASP A 595 -17.85 -6.85 6.21
N THR A 596 -17.17 -7.93 6.58
CA THR A 596 -16.43 -8.08 7.85
C THR A 596 -14.93 -7.87 7.67
N ASN A 597 -14.19 -7.77 8.78
CA ASN A 597 -12.73 -7.73 8.74
C ASN A 597 -12.18 -9.17 8.75
N PRO A 598 -11.54 -9.65 7.68
CA PRO A 598 -11.06 -11.03 7.57
C PRO A 598 -10.06 -11.43 8.67
N HIS A 599 -9.21 -10.52 9.15
CA HIS A 599 -8.31 -10.84 10.27
C HIS A 599 -9.06 -11.15 11.57
N VAL A 600 -10.22 -10.51 11.78
CA VAL A 600 -11.05 -10.74 12.95
C VAL A 600 -11.82 -12.05 12.82
N GLU A 601 -12.31 -12.39 11.62
CA GLU A 601 -12.97 -13.66 11.38
C GLU A 601 -11.98 -14.84 11.50
N LEU A 602 -10.76 -14.70 10.98
CA LEU A 602 -9.69 -15.69 11.16
C LEU A 602 -9.34 -15.92 12.64
N GLU A 603 -9.26 -14.86 13.45
CA GLU A 603 -9.05 -14.99 14.90
C GLU A 603 -10.24 -15.71 15.56
N LYS A 604 -11.48 -15.34 15.21
CA LYS A 604 -12.69 -15.98 15.76
C LYS A 604 -12.76 -17.46 15.41
N TRP A 605 -12.47 -17.82 14.16
CA TRP A 605 -12.39 -19.20 13.70
C TRP A 605 -11.40 -19.98 14.56
N PHE A 606 -10.17 -19.48 14.71
CA PHE A 606 -9.17 -20.20 15.48
C PHE A 606 -9.54 -20.31 16.97
N ARG A 607 -10.11 -19.25 17.55
CA ARG A 607 -10.66 -19.29 18.93
C ARG A 607 -11.80 -20.28 19.10
N SER A 608 -12.55 -20.59 18.04
CA SER A 608 -13.58 -21.63 18.07
C SER A 608 -12.98 -23.03 18.19
N LEU A 609 -11.78 -23.25 17.64
CA LEU A 609 -11.04 -24.51 17.74
C LEU A 609 -10.39 -24.68 19.12
N VAL A 610 -9.69 -23.64 19.60
CA VAL A 610 -8.86 -23.74 20.81
C VAL A 610 -9.60 -23.33 22.09
N GLY A 611 -10.83 -22.84 21.98
CA GLY A 611 -11.64 -22.32 23.09
C GLY A 611 -11.55 -20.79 23.23
N SER A 612 -12.71 -20.14 23.35
CA SER A 612 -12.82 -18.67 23.32
C SER A 612 -12.08 -17.94 24.44
N LYS A 613 -11.85 -18.61 25.59
CA LYS A 613 -11.14 -18.07 26.75
C LYS A 613 -9.64 -18.39 26.77
N THR A 614 -9.14 -19.08 25.74
CA THR A 614 -7.73 -19.48 25.69
C THR A 614 -6.83 -18.23 25.62
N PRO A 615 -5.88 -18.07 26.56
CA PRO A 615 -5.01 -16.90 26.61
C PRO A 615 -4.02 -16.90 25.44
N LEU A 616 -4.31 -16.08 24.44
CA LEU A 616 -3.46 -15.83 23.28
C LEU A 616 -3.54 -14.37 22.86
N LYS A 617 -2.48 -13.89 22.23
CA LYS A 617 -2.36 -12.52 21.71
C LYS A 617 -2.04 -12.56 20.22
N VAL A 618 -2.74 -11.74 19.44
CA VAL A 618 -2.34 -11.43 18.06
C VAL A 618 -1.14 -10.49 18.14
N ILE A 619 -0.01 -10.93 17.59
CA ILE A 619 1.24 -10.18 17.56
C ILE A 619 1.26 -9.24 16.36
N ASN A 620 0.93 -9.76 15.18
CA ASN A 620 0.87 -9.03 13.91
C ASN A 620 -0.20 -9.63 12.98
N SER A 621 -0.55 -8.89 11.94
CA SER A 621 -1.43 -9.34 10.86
C SER A 621 -0.94 -8.79 9.53
N TRP A 622 -1.06 -9.56 8.45
CA TRP A 622 -0.68 -9.12 7.11
C TRP A 622 -1.47 -9.86 6.04
N GLN A 623 -1.33 -9.42 4.80
CA GLN A 623 -2.02 -9.97 3.64
C GLN A 623 -1.00 -10.52 2.64
N GLY A 624 -1.40 -11.54 1.90
CA GLY A 624 -0.66 -12.08 0.76
C GLY A 624 -1.48 -11.93 -0.52
N SER A 625 -0.82 -11.65 -1.63
CA SER A 625 -1.43 -11.66 -2.95
C SER A 625 -1.33 -13.07 -3.55
N LEU A 626 -2.46 -13.60 -3.99
CA LEU A 626 -2.52 -14.86 -4.72
C LEU A 626 -2.88 -14.60 -6.18
N PHE A 627 -2.28 -15.36 -7.09
CA PHE A 627 -2.63 -15.37 -8.50
C PHE A 627 -2.94 -16.79 -8.92
N TYR A 628 -4.15 -17.03 -9.39
CA TYR A 628 -4.62 -18.36 -9.77
C TYR A 628 -4.95 -18.44 -11.26
N THR A 629 -4.75 -19.63 -11.81
CA THR A 629 -5.20 -20.06 -13.14
C THR A 629 -6.57 -20.75 -13.03
N PRO A 630 -7.26 -21.02 -14.16
CA PRO A 630 -8.52 -21.77 -14.13
C PRO A 630 -8.43 -23.15 -13.47
N ASP A 631 -7.28 -23.81 -13.58
CA ASP A 631 -7.00 -25.14 -13.04
C ASP A 631 -6.25 -25.12 -11.70
N THR A 632 -6.02 -23.92 -11.13
CA THR A 632 -5.26 -23.65 -9.89
C THR A 632 -3.80 -24.14 -9.87
N LEU A 633 -3.27 -24.58 -11.01
CA LEU A 633 -1.88 -25.02 -11.16
C LEU A 633 -0.95 -23.87 -11.61
N PRO A 634 0.31 -23.82 -11.14
CA PRO A 634 1.30 -22.85 -11.61
C PRO A 634 1.52 -22.83 -13.13
N LEU A 635 1.97 -21.70 -13.64
CA LEU A 635 2.47 -21.52 -15.00
C LEU A 635 3.99 -21.42 -14.96
N ILE A 636 4.65 -22.42 -15.54
CA ILE A 636 6.10 -22.60 -15.56
C ILE A 636 6.53 -22.91 -17.00
N GLY A 637 7.21 -21.97 -17.66
CA GLY A 637 7.74 -22.20 -19.00
C GLY A 637 7.53 -21.03 -19.96
N PRO A 638 7.84 -21.22 -21.25
CA PRO A 638 7.64 -20.19 -22.26
C PRO A 638 6.15 -20.04 -22.64
N HIS A 639 5.76 -18.83 -23.00
CA HIS A 639 4.44 -18.58 -23.58
C HIS A 639 4.57 -18.24 -25.08
N PRO A 640 3.74 -18.83 -25.99
CA PRO A 640 3.91 -18.71 -27.44
C PRO A 640 3.99 -17.27 -27.97
N ALA A 641 3.27 -16.34 -27.33
CA ALA A 641 3.26 -14.93 -27.71
C ALA A 641 4.59 -14.18 -27.47
N TYR A 642 5.54 -14.72 -26.71
CA TYR A 642 6.77 -14.03 -26.30
C TYR A 642 8.05 -14.77 -26.70
N GLY A 643 7.92 -15.86 -27.46
CA GLY A 643 9.03 -16.69 -27.90
C GLY A 643 9.59 -17.59 -26.80
N LYS A 644 10.41 -18.57 -27.22
CA LYS A 644 10.94 -19.61 -26.32
C LYS A 644 11.92 -19.08 -25.27
N ASN A 645 12.56 -17.93 -25.53
CA ASN A 645 13.59 -17.34 -24.69
C ASN A 645 13.05 -16.54 -23.49
N ALA A 646 11.73 -16.41 -23.36
CA ALA A 646 11.08 -15.78 -22.21
C ALA A 646 10.30 -16.83 -21.41
N ILE A 647 10.81 -17.18 -20.23
CA ILE A 647 10.22 -18.15 -19.31
C ILE A 647 9.45 -17.41 -18.22
N PHE A 648 8.23 -17.85 -17.93
CA PHE A 648 7.38 -17.29 -16.89
C PHE A 648 7.28 -18.25 -15.72
N LEU A 649 7.37 -17.72 -14.50
CA LEU A 649 7.19 -18.42 -13.24
C LEU A 649 6.11 -17.68 -12.44
N THR A 650 4.85 -18.11 -12.54
CA THR A 650 3.69 -17.36 -12.06
C THR A 650 2.49 -18.25 -11.74
N GLY A 651 1.40 -17.68 -11.21
CA GLY A 651 0.12 -18.37 -11.06
C GLY A 651 0.09 -19.39 -9.92
N TRP A 652 0.76 -19.08 -8.82
CA TRP A 652 1.02 -20.03 -7.73
C TRP A 652 -0.21 -20.52 -6.97
N ALA A 653 -1.34 -19.82 -7.03
CA ALA A 653 -2.42 -19.93 -6.05
C ALA A 653 -1.82 -19.88 -4.62
N GLY A 654 -2.22 -20.77 -3.71
CA GLY A 654 -1.63 -20.96 -2.38
C GLY A 654 -0.33 -21.81 -2.36
N ASN A 655 0.12 -22.33 -3.51
CA ASN A 655 1.14 -23.39 -3.59
C ASN A 655 2.57 -22.88 -3.82
N GLY A 656 2.80 -21.57 -3.72
CA GLY A 656 4.04 -20.91 -4.16
C GLY A 656 5.31 -21.29 -3.39
N THR A 657 5.19 -21.89 -2.20
CA THR A 657 6.36 -22.29 -1.39
C THR A 657 7.11 -23.46 -2.03
N ALA A 658 6.48 -24.63 -2.15
CA ALA A 658 7.11 -25.80 -2.74
C ALA A 658 7.26 -25.64 -4.26
N GLN A 659 6.19 -25.22 -4.93
CA GLN A 659 6.17 -25.12 -6.39
C GLN A 659 7.02 -23.97 -6.92
N GLY A 660 7.15 -22.86 -6.18
CA GLY A 660 8.04 -21.76 -6.57
C GLY A 660 9.51 -22.17 -6.56
N PHE A 661 9.94 -22.95 -5.56
CA PHE A 661 11.30 -23.50 -5.53
C PHE A 661 11.54 -24.47 -6.68
N PHE A 662 10.58 -25.39 -6.91
CA PHE A 662 10.65 -26.36 -7.99
C PHE A 662 10.64 -25.72 -9.38
N ALA A 663 9.87 -24.65 -9.57
CA ALA A 663 9.84 -23.88 -10.81
C ALA A 663 11.20 -23.29 -11.18
N GLY A 664 12.01 -22.89 -10.19
CA GLY A 664 13.39 -22.45 -10.43
C GLY A 664 14.26 -23.55 -11.03
N ASN A 665 14.07 -24.80 -10.59
CA ASN A 665 14.77 -25.96 -11.14
C ASN A 665 14.32 -26.28 -12.57
N ILE A 666 13.00 -26.30 -12.81
CA ILE A 666 12.43 -26.51 -14.15
C ILE A 666 12.93 -25.42 -15.13
N ALA A 667 12.94 -24.16 -14.71
CA ALA A 667 13.43 -23.06 -15.54
C ALA A 667 14.92 -23.21 -15.88
N ALA A 668 15.74 -23.67 -14.93
CA ALA A 668 17.16 -23.93 -15.18
C ALA A 668 17.37 -25.08 -16.17
N ASP A 669 16.54 -26.13 -16.12
CA ASP A 669 16.57 -27.22 -17.11
C ASP A 669 16.15 -26.73 -18.50
N LEU A 670 15.11 -25.90 -18.59
CA LEU A 670 14.65 -25.31 -19.86
C LEU A 670 15.73 -24.44 -20.52
N VAL A 671 16.41 -23.57 -19.76
CA VAL A 671 17.53 -22.76 -20.27
C VAL A 671 18.66 -23.65 -20.82
N GLN A 672 18.91 -24.78 -20.16
CA GLN A 672 19.90 -25.78 -20.56
C GLN A 672 19.41 -26.73 -21.66
N GLN A 673 18.15 -26.60 -22.08
CA GLN A 673 17.49 -27.51 -23.03
C GLN A 673 17.52 -28.97 -22.56
N LYS A 674 17.48 -29.18 -21.25
CA LYS A 674 17.33 -30.51 -20.62
C LYS A 674 15.86 -30.89 -20.61
N ASN A 675 15.59 -32.18 -20.80
CA ASN A 675 14.24 -32.70 -20.64
C ASN A 675 13.88 -32.74 -19.15
N ASN A 676 12.77 -32.10 -18.76
CA ASN A 676 12.23 -32.16 -17.42
C ASN A 676 10.82 -32.77 -17.48
N PRO A 677 10.56 -33.92 -16.82
CA PRO A 677 9.30 -34.66 -16.96
C PRO A 677 8.08 -33.90 -16.44
N HIS A 678 8.26 -32.87 -15.60
CA HIS A 678 7.16 -32.10 -15.02
C HIS A 678 6.84 -30.82 -15.80
N HIS A 679 7.69 -30.41 -16.74
CA HIS A 679 7.49 -29.16 -17.50
C HIS A 679 6.13 -29.13 -18.23
N ALA A 680 5.78 -30.21 -18.93
CA ALA A 680 4.54 -30.27 -19.71
C ALA A 680 3.27 -30.06 -18.86
N PHE A 681 3.31 -30.48 -17.59
CA PHE A 681 2.19 -30.35 -16.66
C PHE A 681 1.93 -28.89 -16.28
N PHE A 682 2.98 -28.07 -16.17
CA PHE A 682 2.89 -26.67 -15.78
C PHE A 682 3.06 -25.69 -16.96
N ALA A 683 3.09 -26.18 -18.20
CA ALA A 683 3.37 -25.37 -19.38
C ALA A 683 2.41 -24.18 -19.50
N CYS A 684 2.92 -23.03 -19.97
CA CYS A 684 2.13 -21.80 -20.10
C CYS A 684 1.19 -21.80 -21.32
N ASP A 685 1.35 -22.76 -22.23
CA ASP A 685 0.52 -22.97 -23.42
C ASP A 685 -0.49 -24.11 -23.26
N ARG A 686 -0.60 -24.69 -22.06
CA ARG A 686 -1.61 -25.71 -21.79
C ARG A 686 -3.03 -25.13 -21.93
N PRO A 687 -4.03 -25.94 -22.30
CA PRO A 687 -5.39 -25.45 -22.50
C PRO A 687 -5.99 -24.92 -21.20
N LEU A 688 -6.14 -23.59 -21.10
CA LEU A 688 -6.74 -22.93 -19.96
C LEU A 688 -8.00 -22.18 -20.39
N VAL A 689 -9.13 -22.57 -19.81
CA VAL A 689 -10.42 -21.93 -20.05
C VAL A 689 -11.00 -21.55 -18.70
N TRP A 690 -11.20 -20.25 -18.49
CA TRP A 690 -11.97 -19.79 -17.35
C TRP A 690 -13.40 -20.33 -17.48
N PRO A 691 -13.95 -21.00 -16.45
CA PRO A 691 -15.34 -21.40 -16.46
C PRO A 691 -16.20 -20.15 -16.73
N VAL A 692 -17.14 -20.26 -17.65
CA VAL A 692 -18.19 -19.24 -17.79
C VAL A 692 -18.92 -19.22 -16.45
N GLU A 693 -18.91 -18.09 -15.75
CA GLU A 693 -19.57 -17.95 -14.45
C GLU A 693 -21.03 -18.42 -14.60
N ALA A 694 -21.35 -19.57 -14.00
CA ALA A 694 -22.71 -20.08 -13.96
C ALA A 694 -23.50 -19.09 -13.11
N GLY A 695 -24.30 -18.26 -13.76
CA GLY A 695 -25.22 -17.36 -13.08
C GLY A 695 -26.00 -18.13 -12.03
N SER A 696 -25.96 -17.64 -10.79
CA SER A 696 -26.64 -18.21 -9.64
C SER A 696 -28.11 -18.42 -9.96
N GLN A 697 -28.55 -19.67 -10.17
CA GLN A 697 -29.97 -19.98 -10.32
C GLN A 697 -30.70 -19.74 -9.00
N SER A 698 -31.38 -18.59 -8.86
CA SER A 698 -32.60 -18.39 -8.06
C SER A 698 -33.05 -16.93 -8.06
N ALA A 699 -34.38 -16.74 -8.12
CA ALA A 699 -35.19 -15.52 -7.98
C ALA A 699 -35.46 -14.71 -9.27
N SER A 700 -36.70 -14.85 -9.77
CA SER A 700 -37.38 -14.09 -10.85
C SER A 700 -36.59 -13.81 -12.13
N GLY A 701 -37.11 -14.25 -13.28
CA GLY A 701 -36.55 -13.93 -14.60
C GLY A 701 -36.57 -12.44 -15.00
N ALA A 702 -36.91 -11.54 -14.06
CA ALA A 702 -36.95 -10.10 -14.22
C ALA A 702 -36.25 -9.40 -13.04
N GLY A 703 -35.44 -8.39 -13.31
CA GLY A 703 -34.89 -7.47 -12.30
C GLY A 703 -35.66 -6.15 -12.27
N ASP A 704 -35.84 -5.59 -11.08
CA ASP A 704 -36.55 -4.33 -10.84
C ASP A 704 -35.63 -3.12 -11.04
N ILE A 705 -36.04 -2.20 -11.91
CA ILE A 705 -35.35 -0.93 -12.21
C ILE A 705 -36.14 0.30 -11.73
N SER A 706 -37.17 0.15 -10.90
CA SER A 706 -37.98 1.27 -10.38
C SER A 706 -37.15 2.33 -9.65
N GLY A 707 -36.05 1.92 -9.00
CA GLY A 707 -35.08 2.80 -8.36
C GLY A 707 -34.00 3.39 -9.29
N LEU A 708 -33.96 3.00 -10.58
CA LEU A 708 -32.94 3.44 -11.53
C LEU A 708 -33.35 4.78 -12.18
N ALA A 709 -32.81 5.87 -11.64
CA ALA A 709 -32.98 7.20 -12.21
C ALA A 709 -32.33 7.34 -13.60
N ASP A 710 -32.77 8.31 -14.38
CA ASP A 710 -32.18 8.59 -15.68
C ASP A 710 -30.72 9.09 -15.54
N ASN A 711 -29.85 8.70 -16.47
CA ASN A 711 -28.39 8.88 -16.44
C ASN A 711 -27.70 8.21 -15.24
N LYS A 712 -28.25 7.08 -14.75
CA LYS A 712 -27.64 6.22 -13.73
C LYS A 712 -27.46 4.79 -14.20
N GLY A 713 -26.62 4.06 -13.48
CA GLY A 713 -26.41 2.63 -13.62
C GLY A 713 -26.51 1.92 -12.27
N MET A 714 -26.81 0.64 -12.31
CA MET A 714 -26.85 -0.24 -11.16
C MET A 714 -26.54 -1.67 -11.58
N VAL A 715 -26.02 -2.46 -10.64
CA VAL A 715 -25.88 -3.90 -10.85
C VAL A 715 -27.16 -4.57 -10.38
N LEU A 716 -27.80 -5.34 -11.28
CA LEU A 716 -29.03 -6.07 -11.00
C LEU A 716 -28.83 -7.56 -11.25
N ASP A 717 -29.49 -8.37 -10.44
CA ASP A 717 -29.65 -9.79 -10.74
C ASP A 717 -30.90 -9.98 -11.62
N VAL A 718 -30.73 -10.55 -12.81
CA VAL A 718 -31.82 -10.86 -13.75
C VAL A 718 -31.70 -12.31 -14.16
N GLY A 719 -32.62 -13.16 -13.69
CA GLY A 719 -32.61 -14.58 -14.02
C GLY A 719 -31.33 -15.31 -13.59
N GLY A 720 -30.71 -14.87 -12.49
CA GLY A 720 -29.47 -15.44 -11.96
C GLY A 720 -28.18 -14.86 -12.56
N LYS A 721 -28.27 -13.90 -13.47
CA LYS A 721 -27.11 -13.20 -14.04
C LYS A 721 -27.02 -11.79 -13.49
N LYS A 722 -25.84 -11.41 -13.00
CA LYS A 722 -25.53 -10.02 -12.63
C LYS A 722 -25.28 -9.18 -13.87
N LEU A 723 -26.19 -8.26 -14.15
CA LEU A 723 -26.12 -7.32 -15.27
C LEU A 723 -25.77 -5.93 -14.77
N ALA A 724 -24.88 -5.25 -15.51
CA ALA A 724 -24.61 -3.84 -15.37
C ALA A 724 -25.66 -3.09 -16.20
N VAL A 725 -26.72 -2.62 -15.53
CA VAL A 725 -27.87 -1.98 -16.18
C VAL A 725 -27.73 -0.48 -16.08
N VAL A 726 -27.98 0.23 -17.18
CA VAL A 726 -27.95 1.68 -17.25
C VAL A 726 -29.24 2.22 -17.86
N LYS A 727 -29.69 3.39 -17.41
CA LYS A 727 -30.82 4.14 -17.99
C LYS A 727 -30.34 5.51 -18.46
N LYS A 728 -30.55 5.84 -19.74
CA LYS A 728 -30.21 7.13 -20.33
C LYS A 728 -31.29 7.58 -21.30
N GLU A 729 -31.80 8.79 -21.10
CA GLU A 729 -32.89 9.38 -21.90
C GLU A 729 -34.09 8.43 -21.99
N GLY A 730 -34.40 7.76 -20.87
CA GLY A 730 -35.50 6.79 -20.79
C GLY A 730 -35.22 5.43 -21.44
N LYS A 731 -34.08 5.23 -22.10
CA LYS A 731 -33.67 3.95 -22.69
C LYS A 731 -32.79 3.16 -21.72
N VAL A 732 -33.10 1.87 -21.57
CA VAL A 732 -32.34 0.96 -20.72
C VAL A 732 -31.41 0.11 -21.58
N LYS A 733 -30.16 -0.05 -21.14
CA LYS A 733 -29.19 -0.99 -21.71
C LYS A 733 -28.60 -1.84 -20.61
N ALA A 734 -28.17 -3.05 -20.96
CA ALA A 734 -27.46 -3.93 -20.06
C ALA A 734 -26.12 -4.37 -20.66
N PHE A 735 -25.16 -4.59 -19.77
CA PHE A 735 -23.84 -5.12 -20.09
C PHE A 735 -23.46 -6.22 -19.10
N SER A 736 -22.46 -7.01 -19.45
CA SER A 736 -21.78 -7.89 -18.51
C SER A 736 -21.14 -7.05 -17.40
N THR A 737 -21.28 -7.53 -16.15
CA THR A 737 -20.56 -7.01 -14.99
C THR A 737 -19.09 -7.45 -14.96
N VAL A 738 -18.69 -8.34 -15.88
CA VAL A 738 -17.34 -8.87 -15.95
C VAL A 738 -16.45 -7.92 -16.75
N CYS A 739 -15.43 -7.37 -16.11
CA CYS A 739 -14.47 -6.50 -16.75
C CYS A 739 -13.68 -7.28 -17.83
N PRO A 740 -13.64 -6.80 -19.09
CA PRO A 740 -12.91 -7.44 -20.18
C PRO A 740 -11.38 -7.38 -20.05
N HIS A 741 -10.85 -6.83 -18.96
CA HIS A 741 -9.41 -6.89 -18.65
C HIS A 741 -9.04 -8.25 -18.04
N LEU A 742 -9.44 -8.49 -16.79
CA LEU A 742 -9.08 -9.68 -16.01
C LEU A 742 -10.29 -10.23 -15.26
N GLY A 743 -11.50 -10.07 -15.79
CA GLY A 743 -12.69 -10.72 -15.26
C GLY A 743 -13.22 -10.20 -13.92
N CYS A 744 -12.68 -9.09 -13.41
CA CYS A 744 -13.18 -8.47 -12.18
C CYS A 744 -14.59 -7.91 -12.35
N GLN A 745 -15.38 -7.94 -11.28
CA GLN A 745 -16.70 -7.33 -11.29
C GLN A 745 -16.57 -5.80 -11.31
N ILE A 746 -17.26 -5.15 -12.24
CA ILE A 746 -17.33 -3.69 -12.32
C ILE A 746 -18.42 -3.14 -11.40
N GLU A 747 -18.19 -1.93 -10.90
CA GLU A 747 -19.13 -1.22 -10.04
C GLU A 747 -19.57 0.09 -10.70
N TRP A 748 -20.79 0.53 -10.41
CA TRP A 748 -21.27 1.82 -10.90
C TRP A 748 -20.64 2.97 -10.11
N ASN A 749 -19.98 3.90 -10.80
CA ASN A 749 -19.46 5.12 -10.21
C ASN A 749 -20.42 6.28 -10.48
N ASP A 750 -21.27 6.55 -9.50
CA ASP A 750 -22.18 7.69 -9.53
C ASP A 750 -21.47 9.04 -9.72
N GLY A 751 -20.23 9.19 -9.25
CA GLY A 751 -19.48 10.44 -9.32
C GLY A 751 -19.16 10.89 -10.73
N GLU A 752 -18.89 9.94 -11.61
CA GLU A 752 -18.41 10.18 -12.98
C GLU A 752 -19.31 9.55 -14.06
N ASN A 753 -20.38 8.86 -13.63
CA ASN A 753 -21.32 8.11 -14.49
C ASN A 753 -20.58 7.09 -15.37
N THR A 754 -19.67 6.34 -14.77
CA THR A 754 -18.86 5.30 -15.41
C THR A 754 -19.02 3.97 -14.71
N TRP A 755 -18.72 2.88 -15.42
CA TRP A 755 -18.47 1.59 -14.81
C TRP A 755 -16.99 1.46 -14.48
N ASP A 756 -16.66 1.22 -13.22
CA ASP A 756 -15.27 1.16 -12.75
C ASP A 756 -14.91 -0.27 -12.31
N CYS A 757 -13.79 -0.78 -12.79
CA CYS A 757 -13.19 -2.02 -12.35
C CYS A 757 -12.27 -1.75 -11.15
N PRO A 758 -12.59 -2.25 -9.95
CA PRO A 758 -11.83 -1.95 -8.73
C PRO A 758 -10.46 -2.62 -8.68
N CYS A 759 -10.22 -3.66 -9.48
CA CYS A 759 -8.97 -4.41 -9.45
C CYS A 759 -7.79 -3.64 -10.03
N HIS A 760 -7.93 -3.15 -11.27
CA HIS A 760 -6.81 -2.60 -12.04
C HIS A 760 -7.15 -1.27 -12.70
N GLY A 761 -8.30 -0.68 -12.35
CA GLY A 761 -8.68 0.67 -12.75
C GLY A 761 -9.17 0.82 -14.19
N SER A 762 -9.63 -0.25 -14.84
CA SER A 762 -10.36 -0.12 -16.12
C SER A 762 -11.68 0.60 -15.87
N ARG A 763 -12.01 1.57 -16.72
CA ARG A 763 -13.25 2.33 -16.63
C ARG A 763 -13.96 2.32 -17.97
N PHE A 764 -15.27 2.26 -17.94
CA PHE A 764 -16.11 2.22 -19.13
C PHE A 764 -17.15 3.33 -19.06
N GLU A 765 -17.43 3.92 -20.21
CA GLU A 765 -18.48 4.92 -20.35
C GLU A 765 -19.87 4.27 -20.16
N PHE A 766 -20.88 5.13 -20.15
CA PHE A 766 -22.28 4.78 -19.99
C PHE A 766 -22.78 3.73 -20.99
N ASP A 767 -22.25 3.75 -22.21
CA ASP A 767 -22.60 2.83 -23.29
C ASP A 767 -21.74 1.55 -23.32
N GLY A 768 -20.96 1.33 -22.26
CA GLY A 768 -20.06 0.18 -22.13
C GLY A 768 -18.75 0.34 -22.90
N SER A 769 -18.54 1.42 -23.66
CA SER A 769 -17.27 1.66 -24.35
C SER A 769 -16.13 1.90 -23.36
N LEU A 770 -14.91 1.50 -23.73
CA LEU A 770 -13.74 1.68 -22.87
C LEU A 770 -13.40 3.17 -22.75
N LYS A 771 -13.38 3.69 -21.52
CA LYS A 771 -12.96 5.06 -21.21
C LYS A 771 -11.46 5.16 -20.99
N ASN A 772 -10.93 4.36 -20.07
CA ASN A 772 -9.51 4.30 -19.75
C ASN A 772 -9.16 3.04 -18.94
N GLY A 773 -7.88 2.86 -18.65
CA GLY A 773 -7.36 1.73 -17.90
C GLY A 773 -7.00 0.53 -18.78
N PRO A 774 -6.57 -0.59 -18.19
CA PRO A 774 -5.85 -1.65 -18.89
C PRO A 774 -6.71 -2.60 -19.76
N ALA A 775 -8.04 -2.49 -19.72
CA ALA A 775 -8.90 -3.22 -20.65
C ALA A 775 -8.62 -2.82 -22.11
N LYS A 776 -8.74 -3.76 -23.05
CA LYS A 776 -8.48 -3.52 -24.49
C LYS A 776 -9.75 -3.28 -25.32
N ARG A 777 -10.92 -3.44 -24.72
CA ARG A 777 -12.24 -3.31 -25.35
C ARG A 777 -13.29 -2.89 -24.32
N GLY A 778 -14.46 -2.48 -24.80
CA GLY A 778 -15.63 -2.18 -23.96
C GLY A 778 -16.27 -3.43 -23.34
N LEU A 779 -17.24 -3.20 -22.44
CA LEU A 779 -18.07 -4.23 -21.82
C LEU A 779 -18.90 -4.97 -22.87
N ASP A 780 -19.15 -6.25 -22.63
CA ASP A 780 -20.00 -7.07 -23.50
C ASP A 780 -21.47 -6.64 -23.31
N PRO A 781 -22.18 -6.19 -24.37
CA PRO A 781 -23.59 -5.87 -24.28
C PRO A 781 -24.41 -7.14 -24.04
N VAL A 782 -25.50 -7.00 -23.28
CA VAL A 782 -26.45 -8.09 -23.01
C VAL A 782 -27.81 -7.65 -23.53
N GLU A 783 -28.40 -8.48 -24.40
CA GLU A 783 -29.74 -8.22 -24.92
C GLU A 783 -30.78 -8.38 -23.81
N ILE A 784 -31.65 -7.39 -23.68
CA ILE A 784 -32.69 -7.32 -22.66
C ILE A 784 -33.99 -6.82 -23.27
N SER A 785 -35.10 -7.24 -22.67
CA SER A 785 -36.42 -6.64 -22.88
C SER A 785 -36.83 -5.86 -21.63
N THR A 786 -37.52 -4.74 -21.82
CA THR A 786 -38.02 -3.90 -20.73
C THR A 786 -39.53 -3.78 -20.80
N ASP A 787 -40.20 -4.06 -19.70
CA ASP A 787 -41.64 -3.85 -19.52
C ASP A 787 -41.87 -3.10 -18.22
N ASN A 788 -42.39 -1.88 -18.32
CA ASN A 788 -42.46 -0.90 -17.22
C ASN A 788 -41.09 -0.77 -16.50
N ASP A 789 -41.09 -0.98 -15.18
CA ASP A 789 -39.90 -0.94 -14.32
C ASP A 789 -39.22 -2.31 -14.17
N THR A 790 -39.39 -3.22 -15.14
CA THR A 790 -38.75 -4.54 -15.10
C THR A 790 -37.86 -4.78 -16.32
N VAL A 791 -36.70 -5.40 -16.08
CA VAL A 791 -35.73 -5.82 -17.09
C VAL A 791 -35.67 -7.34 -17.11
N LYS A 792 -35.82 -7.96 -18.29
CA LYS A 792 -35.67 -9.40 -18.50
C LYS A 792 -34.58 -9.64 -19.54
N LEU A 793 -33.89 -10.78 -19.44
CA LEU A 793 -33.01 -11.25 -20.52
C LEU A 793 -33.87 -11.54 -21.76
N ALA A 794 -33.42 -11.06 -22.93
CA ALA A 794 -34.11 -11.30 -24.21
C ALA A 794 -33.82 -12.70 -24.76
#